data_AF-A0AAD1ZHN2-F1
#
_entry.id   AF-A0AAD1ZHN2-F1
#
_cell.length_a   1.000
_cell.length_b   1.000
_cell.length_c   1.000
_cell.angle_alpha   90.00
_cell.angle_beta   90.00
_cell.angle_gamma   90.00
#
_symmetry.space_group_name_H-M   'P 1'
#
loop_
_entity.id
_entity.type
_entity.pdbx_description
1 polymer ?
#
loop_
_entity_poly.entity_id
_entity_poly.type
_entity_poly.pdbx_seq_one_letter_code
_entity_poly.pdbx_strand_id
1 'polypeptide(L)'
;MANSLSPHARKSFERIPCLSGLSAYACLAKPLKPQYNGGIVSNPEFEYGLNGWKKFGNGTVEHKTSPEGNKYISASQRILPFDSFSQTFDLKQDHLYSFSAWLQVSHGEDVYIAAMFKTKTEIRTAGWVIARHGCWTMLKGGFNMNISTPAEFYFETKNTTIDIWVDNVSLQPFTLKEWKLHQYQNIEKKRKSQVKFQVTDFEDNPIANAKISLEQVEQAFPFGNAVSEAIIYNKAYQSWFASRFKYTVFENEMKWYSNEKYSRQENYSIPDAMLNFAQKHNITVRGHNILWNDPRFTPTWVKNLPKRDLPEATDRRINSIVRRYSGKVIHWDVINENMHFSQFEDKMGRNASTVFLEKAYKLDKKALPFLNEFNTIERPKDSSATATKYLDKIKLIRKQGYLGPLGIGLEGHFAIPNLPYVRASIDMLAATNLPIWITELDVQHTQNESVYLDQVLRELHAHPAIQGIIMWAAWRPPRGCWRMCLTDNDFNNLATGDVVDNIIREWTHKGFVGTTDSDGYFSTSLFHGVYEARISHFSGEKSEKINECLAKPEEAHYGGGIVVNPELNHGLKGWTIFGDGKVEHQESEDGNKYVVVSNRNGTFNCFTQKFNLEKDKLYMFSAWLRVSQGEAHVAAMFKTQTGYQIAGWTMAQKGCWSMLKGGIVVNSSSPAYLYFETEDTSIDIMVDSISLQPFTHEEWKSHRDQNIEKIRKSKVKFQAVDKHGQPLANATISIKQNQWRFPFGCAINQNILSNTDYKNWFLRRFKYTVFENEMKWYVTESSRGQVNYHSADAMLELSKTHNIQVRGHNVFWEDPRYQPNWIGGISKNDLLNATEQRIISIVNRYIGQLIHWDVVNENLHFSYYESKLGGTASTSFYKKANEIDPSTTPFLNDYNTIEDSRDGAASPAMYLQKINQLRREGYMGHLGIGLEGHFQTANLPYIRASLDQLTSAKLPIWITELDVQSGPNQAKDLEQIIREVYAHGGVEGIIIWAAWSPQGCYRMCLTDNNFKNLETGNVVDKILSEIGLVEGLNGTTDSNGYFETSLFHGVYEVQINHPTALSESYNVKRFNVASMDRNLKRTTLVKIRA
;
A
#
# COMPACT_ATOMS: atom_id res chain seq x y z
N MET A 1 -1.59 -27.30 -20.90
CA MET A 1 -2.06 -28.53 -20.19
C MET A 1 -3.36 -28.33 -19.36
N ALA A 2 -4.21 -27.33 -19.64
CA ALA A 2 -5.39 -27.02 -18.82
C ALA A 2 -6.75 -27.51 -19.38
N ASN A 3 -6.79 -28.11 -20.58
CA ASN A 3 -8.05 -28.39 -21.29
C ASN A 3 -8.65 -29.78 -21.06
N SER A 4 -8.20 -30.57 -20.09
CA SER A 4 -8.64 -31.98 -19.93
C SER A 4 -9.26 -32.34 -18.58
N LEU A 5 -9.87 -31.41 -17.83
CA LEU A 5 -10.48 -31.71 -16.52
C LEU A 5 -11.93 -31.22 -16.41
N SER A 6 -12.74 -32.02 -15.69
CA SER A 6 -14.19 -31.89 -15.59
C SER A 6 -14.65 -30.60 -14.86
N PRO A 7 -15.88 -30.11 -15.13
CA PRO A 7 -16.41 -28.88 -14.53
C PRO A 7 -16.51 -28.92 -12.99
N HIS A 8 -16.64 -30.10 -12.38
CA HIS A 8 -16.68 -30.26 -10.93
C HIS A 8 -15.34 -29.94 -10.25
N ALA A 9 -14.22 -30.16 -10.94
CA ALA A 9 -12.88 -29.79 -10.48
C ALA A 9 -12.53 -28.30 -10.72
N ARG A 10 -13.45 -27.47 -11.26
CA ARG A 10 -13.25 -26.02 -11.34
C ARG A 10 -13.93 -25.27 -10.19
N LYS A 11 -15.02 -25.82 -9.62
CA LYS A 11 -15.80 -25.16 -8.56
C LYS A 11 -15.31 -25.45 -7.13
N SER A 12 -14.55 -26.52 -6.90
CA SER A 12 -14.03 -26.87 -5.55
C SER A 12 -12.69 -26.19 -5.18
N PHE A 13 -12.00 -25.58 -6.15
CA PHE A 13 -10.62 -25.10 -5.97
C PHE A 13 -10.50 -23.59 -5.66
N GLU A 14 -11.60 -22.83 -5.68
CA GLU A 14 -11.59 -21.38 -5.45
C GLU A 14 -11.31 -20.95 -4.00
N ARG A 15 -11.20 -21.89 -3.04
CA ARG A 15 -10.97 -21.56 -1.63
C ARG A 15 -10.06 -22.57 -0.95
N ILE A 16 -8.74 -22.42 -1.11
CA ILE A 16 -7.86 -22.53 0.05
C ILE A 16 -7.93 -21.17 0.72
N PRO A 17 -8.73 -20.98 1.78
CA PRO A 17 -8.75 -19.70 2.46
C PRO A 17 -7.38 -19.50 3.12
N CYS A 18 -6.52 -18.68 2.52
CA CYS A 18 -5.73 -17.77 3.33
C CYS A 18 -6.78 -16.98 4.12
N LEU A 19 -6.81 -17.17 5.43
CA LEU A 19 -7.74 -16.43 6.29
C LEU A 19 -7.32 -14.95 6.24
N SER A 20 -7.87 -14.20 5.30
CA SER A 20 -7.73 -12.76 5.21
C SER A 20 -8.61 -12.14 6.29
N GLY A 21 -8.06 -11.95 7.49
CA GLY A 21 -8.87 -11.58 8.65
C GLY A 21 -8.35 -12.22 9.92
N LEU A 22 -8.63 -11.62 11.08
CA LEU A 22 -8.22 -12.04 12.43
C LEU A 22 -8.51 -13.51 12.81
N SER A 23 -9.12 -14.35 11.97
CA SER A 23 -9.71 -15.64 12.36
C SER A 23 -8.73 -16.77 12.67
N ALA A 24 -7.51 -16.82 12.11
CA ALA A 24 -6.53 -17.86 12.49
C ALA A 24 -5.85 -17.58 13.84
N TYR A 25 -5.89 -16.33 14.29
CA TYR A 25 -5.19 -15.80 15.44
C TYR A 25 -6.13 -15.39 16.59
N ALA A 26 -7.41 -15.17 16.28
CA ALA A 26 -8.41 -14.73 17.24
C ALA A 26 -8.97 -15.90 18.06
N CYS A 27 -9.04 -15.65 19.35
CA CYS A 27 -9.88 -16.34 20.33
C CYS A 27 -11.35 -16.01 19.97
N LEU A 28 -12.05 -16.95 19.32
CA LEU A 28 -13.41 -16.75 18.83
C LEU A 28 -14.44 -17.31 19.81
N ALA A 29 -15.58 -16.63 19.96
CA ALA A 29 -16.69 -17.14 20.76
C ALA A 29 -17.27 -18.45 20.17
N LYS A 30 -17.34 -18.54 18.83
CA LYS A 30 -17.77 -19.75 18.10
C LYS A 30 -16.69 -20.16 17.08
N PRO A 31 -16.49 -21.46 16.85
CA PRO A 31 -15.57 -21.92 15.83
C PRO A 31 -16.14 -21.62 14.44
N LEU A 32 -15.27 -21.38 13.46
CA LEU A 32 -15.71 -21.29 12.07
C LEU A 32 -15.92 -22.69 11.49
N LYS A 33 -16.75 -22.78 10.44
CA LYS A 33 -17.00 -24.00 9.68
C LYS A 33 -15.69 -24.72 9.29
N PRO A 34 -15.71 -26.06 9.20
CA PRO A 34 -14.52 -26.83 8.86
C PRO A 34 -13.99 -26.42 7.48
N GLN A 35 -12.67 -26.30 7.36
CA GLN A 35 -12.04 -26.09 6.06
C GLN A 35 -12.38 -27.26 5.14
N TYR A 36 -12.49 -27.01 3.83
CA TYR A 36 -12.79 -28.05 2.83
C TYR A 36 -14.04 -28.90 3.13
N ASN A 37 -15.02 -28.35 3.86
CA ASN A 37 -16.20 -29.07 4.34
C ASN A 37 -15.83 -30.34 5.14
N GLY A 38 -14.71 -30.33 5.86
CA GLY A 38 -14.20 -31.46 6.66
C GLY A 38 -13.25 -32.40 5.89
N GLY A 39 -13.19 -32.29 4.56
CA GLY A 39 -12.38 -33.18 3.73
C GLY A 39 -12.79 -34.65 3.88
N ILE A 40 -11.87 -35.52 4.31
CA ILE A 40 -12.15 -36.95 4.56
C ILE A 40 -12.58 -37.26 6.00
N VAL A 41 -12.74 -36.23 6.84
CA VAL A 41 -13.22 -36.41 8.22
C VAL A 41 -14.71 -36.70 8.21
N SER A 42 -15.13 -37.80 8.84
CA SER A 42 -16.53 -38.11 9.05
C SER A 42 -17.08 -37.33 10.25
N ASN A 43 -18.27 -36.74 10.08
CA ASN A 43 -18.95 -35.93 11.09
C ASN A 43 -18.05 -34.81 11.70
N PRO A 44 -17.53 -33.89 10.86
CA PRO A 44 -16.53 -32.89 11.26
C PRO A 44 -17.05 -31.79 12.19
N GLU A 45 -18.37 -31.50 12.14
CA GLU A 45 -19.09 -30.49 12.94
C GLU A 45 -19.87 -31.14 14.11
N PHE A 46 -19.72 -32.45 14.31
CA PHE A 46 -20.38 -33.23 15.37
C PHE A 46 -21.92 -33.18 15.38
N GLU A 47 -22.54 -32.84 14.25
CA GLU A 47 -24.00 -32.76 14.09
C GLU A 47 -24.73 -34.08 14.40
N TYR A 48 -24.06 -35.21 14.14
CA TYR A 48 -24.57 -36.57 14.37
C TYR A 48 -23.96 -37.23 15.61
N GLY A 49 -23.66 -36.46 16.65
CA GLY A 49 -23.10 -36.96 17.90
C GLY A 49 -21.67 -37.48 17.71
N LEU A 50 -21.38 -38.67 18.25
CA LEU A 50 -20.07 -39.32 18.14
C LEU A 50 -19.93 -40.27 16.93
N ASN A 51 -20.86 -40.22 15.97
CA ASN A 51 -20.80 -41.13 14.82
C ASN A 51 -19.47 -40.95 14.05
N GLY A 52 -18.76 -42.05 13.82
CA GLY A 52 -17.43 -42.05 13.19
C GLY A 52 -16.25 -41.69 14.11
N TRP A 53 -16.49 -41.40 15.39
CA TRP A 53 -15.47 -41.04 16.37
C TRP A 53 -15.38 -42.06 17.49
N LYS A 54 -14.17 -42.31 17.98
CA LYS A 54 -13.89 -43.30 19.03
C LYS A 54 -13.08 -42.67 20.15
N LYS A 55 -13.14 -43.28 21.33
CA LYS A 55 -12.21 -42.98 22.42
C LYS A 55 -10.79 -43.41 22.04
N PHE A 56 -9.81 -42.56 22.32
CA PHE A 56 -8.39 -42.88 22.22
C PHE A 56 -7.73 -42.78 23.60
N GLY A 57 -7.20 -43.89 24.12
CA GLY A 57 -6.65 -43.96 25.48
C GLY A 57 -7.72 -44.21 26.57
N ASN A 58 -7.47 -43.67 27.77
CA ASN A 58 -8.21 -44.03 28.98
C ASN A 58 -9.30 -43.03 29.41
N GLY A 59 -9.28 -41.80 28.90
CA GLY A 59 -10.23 -40.74 29.28
C GLY A 59 -11.67 -40.97 28.83
N THR A 60 -12.59 -40.12 29.26
CA THR A 60 -14.01 -40.16 28.88
C THR A 60 -14.27 -39.25 27.68
N VAL A 61 -15.01 -39.74 26.68
CA VAL A 61 -15.32 -38.99 25.45
C VAL A 61 -16.82 -38.78 25.33
N GLU A 62 -17.23 -37.53 25.17
CA GLU A 62 -18.64 -37.13 25.13
C GLU A 62 -18.89 -36.12 24.00
N HIS A 63 -20.05 -36.24 23.36
CA HIS A 63 -20.60 -35.17 22.54
C HIS A 63 -21.29 -34.16 23.46
N LYS A 64 -20.99 -32.87 23.30
CA LYS A 64 -21.57 -31.78 24.08
C LYS A 64 -22.11 -30.69 23.17
N THR A 65 -23.10 -29.97 23.69
CA THR A 65 -23.64 -28.77 23.05
C THR A 65 -23.37 -27.60 23.97
N SER A 66 -22.71 -26.57 23.47
CA SER A 66 -22.51 -25.32 24.20
C SER A 66 -23.88 -24.62 24.42
N PRO A 67 -23.98 -23.70 25.40
CA PRO A 67 -25.20 -22.91 25.60
C PRO A 67 -25.68 -22.17 24.34
N GLU A 68 -24.77 -21.88 23.41
CA GLU A 68 -25.03 -21.13 22.18
C GLU A 68 -25.36 -22.03 20.97
N GLY A 69 -25.58 -23.33 21.21
CA GLY A 69 -25.99 -24.32 20.21
C GLY A 69 -24.83 -25.00 19.45
N ASN A 70 -23.58 -24.59 19.68
CA ASN A 70 -22.41 -25.22 19.04
C ASN A 70 -22.20 -26.64 19.56
N LYS A 71 -22.22 -27.65 18.68
CA LYS A 71 -21.93 -29.05 19.03
C LYS A 71 -20.43 -29.29 18.94
N TYR A 72 -19.87 -30.05 19.86
CA TYR A 72 -18.44 -30.35 19.89
C TYR A 72 -18.16 -31.66 20.62
N ILE A 73 -16.98 -32.22 20.41
CA ILE A 73 -16.50 -33.38 21.15
C ILE A 73 -15.59 -32.96 22.30
N SER A 74 -15.73 -33.62 23.44
CA SER A 74 -14.97 -33.36 24.66
C SER A 74 -14.26 -34.63 25.12
N ALA A 75 -12.98 -34.51 25.47
CA ALA A 75 -12.22 -35.54 26.19
C ALA A 75 -11.93 -35.08 27.61
N SER A 76 -12.45 -35.79 28.61
CA SER A 76 -12.33 -35.49 30.04
C SER A 76 -11.76 -36.68 30.83
N GLN A 77 -11.52 -36.51 32.13
CA GLN A 77 -10.98 -37.57 33.02
C GLN A 77 -9.70 -38.22 32.45
N ARG A 78 -8.84 -37.40 31.86
CA ARG A 78 -7.63 -37.83 31.13
C ARG A 78 -6.54 -38.21 32.14
N ILE A 79 -5.87 -39.34 31.89
CA ILE A 79 -4.77 -39.86 32.73
C ILE A 79 -3.43 -39.67 32.01
N LEU A 80 -3.40 -39.91 30.71
CA LEU A 80 -2.22 -39.82 29.85
C LEU A 80 -2.31 -38.62 28.90
N PRO A 81 -1.17 -38.03 28.46
CA PRO A 81 -1.17 -36.86 27.57
C PRO A 81 -1.98 -37.03 26.28
N PHE A 82 -2.06 -38.25 25.75
CA PHE A 82 -2.75 -38.58 24.51
C PHE A 82 -4.22 -39.00 24.70
N ASP A 83 -4.71 -39.10 25.94
CA ASP A 83 -6.11 -39.48 26.20
C ASP A 83 -7.04 -38.45 25.56
N SER A 84 -7.73 -38.85 24.50
CA SER A 84 -8.58 -37.98 23.69
C SER A 84 -9.57 -38.83 22.87
N PHE A 85 -9.83 -38.46 21.64
CA PHE A 85 -10.68 -39.15 20.69
C PHE A 85 -9.98 -39.28 19.35
N SER A 86 -10.39 -40.28 18.59
CA SER A 86 -9.77 -40.63 17.32
C SER A 86 -10.76 -40.92 16.21
N GLN A 87 -10.23 -40.82 15.00
CA GLN A 87 -10.81 -41.38 13.78
C GLN A 87 -9.68 -42.07 13.00
N THR A 88 -10.02 -43.13 12.29
CA THR A 88 -9.05 -43.86 11.46
C THR A 88 -9.21 -43.44 10.01
N PHE A 89 -8.08 -43.26 9.32
CA PHE A 89 -8.03 -42.92 7.91
C PHE A 89 -7.09 -43.87 7.17
N ASP A 90 -7.43 -44.21 5.94
CA ASP A 90 -6.50 -44.83 5.01
C ASP A 90 -5.73 -43.75 4.25
N LEU A 91 -4.54 -43.43 4.77
CA LEU A 91 -3.68 -42.44 4.15
C LEU A 91 -3.02 -43.04 2.91
N LYS A 92 -2.96 -42.27 1.83
CA LYS A 92 -2.45 -42.68 0.53
C LYS A 92 -1.03 -42.15 0.33
N GLN A 93 -0.19 -42.98 -0.28
CA GLN A 93 1.12 -42.58 -0.81
C GLN A 93 0.99 -41.42 -1.79
N ASP A 94 2.01 -40.56 -1.83
CA ASP A 94 2.16 -39.40 -2.74
C ASP A 94 1.03 -38.36 -2.60
N HIS A 95 0.43 -38.29 -1.41
CA HIS A 95 -0.56 -37.28 -1.06
C HIS A 95 -0.04 -36.34 0.03
N LEU A 96 -0.47 -35.10 -0.08
CA LEU A 96 -0.25 -34.01 0.85
C LEU A 96 -1.55 -33.78 1.63
N TYR A 97 -1.48 -33.81 2.96
CA TYR A 97 -2.64 -33.67 3.82
C TYR A 97 -2.62 -32.32 4.50
N SER A 98 -3.64 -31.51 4.26
CA SER A 98 -3.90 -30.26 5.00
C SER A 98 -4.83 -30.55 6.17
N PHE A 99 -4.42 -30.19 7.38
CA PHE A 99 -5.18 -30.42 8.60
C PHE A 99 -5.60 -29.09 9.24
N SER A 100 -6.83 -29.04 9.76
CA SER A 100 -7.25 -27.96 10.66
C SER A 100 -8.27 -28.46 11.68
N ALA A 101 -8.30 -27.84 12.85
CA ALA A 101 -9.33 -28.06 13.85
C ALA A 101 -9.51 -26.80 14.70
N TRP A 102 -10.68 -26.64 15.32
CA TRP A 102 -10.90 -25.63 16.34
C TRP A 102 -10.83 -26.26 17.72
N LEU A 103 -10.05 -25.66 18.62
CA LEU A 103 -9.80 -26.18 19.95
C LEU A 103 -10.13 -25.16 21.04
N GLN A 104 -10.68 -25.67 22.14
CA GLN A 104 -10.92 -24.95 23.39
C GLN A 104 -10.58 -25.89 24.56
N VAL A 105 -10.32 -25.32 25.75
CA VAL A 105 -10.12 -26.08 26.99
C VAL A 105 -11.12 -25.70 28.06
N SER A 106 -11.44 -26.64 28.96
CA SER A 106 -12.54 -26.46 29.92
C SER A 106 -12.32 -25.39 30.98
N HIS A 107 -11.07 -25.09 31.35
CA HIS A 107 -10.68 -24.10 32.37
C HIS A 107 -9.16 -23.81 32.30
N GLY A 108 -8.64 -22.99 33.22
CA GLY A 108 -7.20 -22.79 33.40
C GLY A 108 -6.55 -21.81 32.40
N GLU A 109 -5.21 -21.77 32.45
CA GLU A 109 -4.39 -20.95 31.54
C GLU A 109 -4.26 -21.59 30.15
N ASP A 110 -3.63 -20.85 29.23
CA ASP A 110 -3.27 -21.28 27.88
C ASP A 110 -2.62 -22.68 27.84
N VAL A 111 -3.24 -23.61 27.11
CA VAL A 111 -2.78 -25.01 27.00
C VAL A 111 -2.24 -25.30 25.61
N TYR A 112 -1.04 -25.88 25.56
CA TYR A 112 -0.43 -26.29 24.31
C TYR A 112 -0.92 -27.68 23.87
N ILE A 113 -1.56 -27.76 22.70
CA ILE A 113 -2.17 -29.00 22.18
C ILE A 113 -1.60 -29.31 20.79
N ALA A 114 -1.23 -30.55 20.56
CA ALA A 114 -0.82 -31.10 19.27
C ALA A 114 -1.92 -31.97 18.65
N ALA A 115 -2.02 -31.95 17.33
CA ALA A 115 -2.71 -32.98 16.56
C ALA A 115 -1.71 -34.03 16.07
N MET A 116 -1.99 -35.30 16.34
CA MET A 116 -1.09 -36.43 16.13
C MET A 116 -1.74 -37.48 15.23
N PHE A 117 -0.92 -38.14 14.40
CA PHE A 117 -1.34 -39.21 13.51
C PHE A 117 -0.43 -40.42 13.73
N LYS A 118 -0.99 -41.49 14.29
CA LYS A 118 -0.31 -42.76 14.53
C LYS A 118 -0.51 -43.68 13.35
N THR A 119 0.57 -43.97 12.63
CA THR A 119 0.62 -44.98 11.57
C THR A 119 1.16 -46.30 12.14
N LYS A 120 1.29 -47.33 11.31
CA LYS A 120 1.93 -48.60 11.70
C LYS A 120 3.40 -48.45 12.10
N THR A 121 4.10 -47.48 11.51
CA THR A 121 5.57 -47.36 11.60
C THR A 121 6.04 -46.15 12.38
N GLU A 122 5.20 -45.12 12.52
CA GLU A 122 5.59 -43.85 13.13
C GLU A 122 4.41 -43.02 13.65
N ILE A 123 4.72 -42.03 14.48
CA ILE A 123 3.81 -40.97 14.90
C ILE A 123 4.24 -39.66 14.25
N ARG A 124 3.27 -39.02 13.58
CA ARG A 124 3.44 -37.74 12.89
C ARG A 124 2.67 -36.64 13.62
N THR A 125 3.32 -35.51 13.83
CA THR A 125 2.68 -34.29 14.34
C THR A 125 2.16 -33.49 13.16
N ALA A 126 0.85 -33.24 13.11
CA ALA A 126 0.24 -32.43 12.05
C ALA A 126 0.43 -30.93 12.31
N GLY A 127 0.26 -30.49 13.56
CA GLY A 127 0.40 -29.08 13.95
C GLY A 127 0.11 -28.85 15.43
N TRP A 128 0.25 -27.60 15.86
CA TRP A 128 0.10 -27.19 17.26
C TRP A 128 -0.75 -25.95 17.43
N VAL A 129 -1.41 -25.82 18.58
CA VAL A 129 -2.16 -24.64 18.97
C VAL A 129 -1.98 -24.37 20.47
N ILE A 130 -2.15 -23.10 20.85
CA ILE A 130 -2.33 -22.67 22.23
C ILE A 130 -3.83 -22.48 22.41
N ALA A 131 -4.49 -23.53 22.90
CA ALA A 131 -5.91 -23.54 23.20
C ALA A 131 -6.19 -22.80 24.51
N ARG A 132 -7.33 -22.10 24.56
CA ARG A 132 -7.65 -21.17 25.66
C ARG A 132 -9.01 -21.49 26.23
N HIS A 133 -9.18 -21.20 27.51
CA HIS A 133 -10.50 -21.27 28.13
C HIS A 133 -11.39 -20.12 27.66
N GLY A 134 -12.66 -20.43 27.39
CA GLY A 134 -13.68 -19.44 27.03
C GLY A 134 -13.66 -19.01 25.57
N CYS A 135 -12.83 -19.61 24.71
CA CYS A 135 -12.89 -19.37 23.27
C CYS A 135 -12.25 -20.48 22.44
N TRP A 136 -12.64 -20.50 21.17
CA TRP A 136 -12.12 -21.38 20.14
C TRP A 136 -10.91 -20.78 19.45
N THR A 137 -9.87 -21.59 19.30
CA THR A 137 -8.61 -21.24 18.63
C THR A 137 -8.31 -22.25 17.53
N MET A 138 -7.82 -21.78 16.39
CA MET A 138 -7.58 -22.66 15.25
C MET A 138 -6.20 -23.30 15.32
N LEU A 139 -6.15 -24.62 15.24
CA LEU A 139 -4.96 -25.38 14.88
C LEU A 139 -4.94 -25.55 13.36
N LYS A 140 -3.84 -25.19 12.71
CA LYS A 140 -3.57 -25.51 11.30
C LYS A 140 -2.28 -26.29 11.18
N GLY A 141 -2.24 -27.24 10.27
CA GLY A 141 -1.09 -28.11 10.09
C GLY A 141 -1.19 -28.99 8.86
N GLY A 142 -0.34 -30.01 8.79
CA GLY A 142 -0.38 -30.99 7.72
C GLY A 142 0.87 -31.84 7.64
N PHE A 143 0.83 -32.82 6.74
CA PHE A 143 1.95 -33.73 6.49
C PHE A 143 1.85 -34.35 5.10
N ASN A 144 3.00 -34.75 4.56
CA ASN A 144 3.11 -35.55 3.35
C ASN A 144 3.22 -37.05 3.69
N MET A 145 2.67 -37.90 2.82
CA MET A 145 2.69 -39.35 2.96
C MET A 145 3.48 -40.00 1.82
N ASN A 146 4.47 -40.81 2.19
CA ASN A 146 5.34 -41.50 1.22
C ASN A 146 4.96 -42.98 1.02
N ILE A 147 4.12 -43.54 1.90
CA ILE A 147 3.65 -44.92 1.83
C ILE A 147 2.18 -44.92 2.27
N SER A 148 1.33 -45.68 1.57
CA SER A 148 -0.06 -45.87 1.96
C SER A 148 -0.14 -46.67 3.26
N THR A 149 -0.82 -46.14 4.28
CA THR A 149 -0.95 -46.80 5.59
C THR A 149 -2.24 -46.37 6.26
N PRO A 150 -2.93 -47.26 7.00
CA PRO A 150 -3.91 -46.82 7.95
C PRO A 150 -3.23 -45.94 8.99
N ALA A 151 -3.93 -44.89 9.42
CA ALA A 151 -3.51 -44.00 10.48
C ALA A 151 -4.68 -43.70 11.40
N GLU A 152 -4.41 -43.70 12.70
CA GLU A 152 -5.35 -43.26 13.72
C GLU A 152 -4.89 -41.89 14.24
N PHE A 153 -5.75 -40.89 14.11
CA PHE A 153 -5.43 -39.55 14.54
C PHE A 153 -5.98 -39.27 15.94
N TYR A 154 -5.30 -38.43 16.73
CA TYR A 154 -5.71 -38.05 18.09
C TYR A 154 -5.12 -36.69 18.48
N PHE A 155 -5.52 -36.15 19.64
CA PHE A 155 -4.95 -34.91 20.20
C PHE A 155 -4.12 -35.21 21.46
N GLU A 156 -3.03 -34.47 21.64
CA GLU A 156 -2.11 -34.66 22.77
C GLU A 156 -1.80 -33.33 23.46
N THR A 157 -1.79 -33.34 24.80
CA THR A 157 -1.23 -32.26 25.61
C THR A 157 -0.67 -32.78 26.93
N LYS A 158 0.43 -32.18 27.38
CA LYS A 158 1.08 -32.52 28.66
C LYS A 158 0.20 -32.24 29.88
N ASN A 159 -0.73 -31.29 29.79
CA ASN A 159 -1.66 -31.01 30.86
C ASN A 159 -2.81 -32.04 30.80
N THR A 160 -2.78 -33.05 31.66
CA THR A 160 -3.81 -34.11 31.70
C THR A 160 -4.99 -33.76 32.59
N THR A 161 -4.90 -32.72 33.43
CA THR A 161 -6.02 -32.33 34.30
C THR A 161 -7.09 -31.50 33.58
N ILE A 162 -6.83 -31.13 32.32
CA ILE A 162 -7.71 -30.29 31.51
C ILE A 162 -8.47 -31.09 30.47
N ASP A 163 -9.74 -30.73 30.28
CA ASP A 163 -10.53 -31.31 29.19
C ASP A 163 -10.18 -30.64 27.87
N ILE A 164 -10.10 -31.44 26.81
CA ILE A 164 -9.89 -30.96 25.45
C ILE A 164 -11.23 -30.92 24.73
N TRP A 165 -11.62 -29.77 24.21
CA TRP A 165 -12.81 -29.59 23.38
C TRP A 165 -12.39 -29.31 21.94
N VAL A 166 -12.98 -30.05 20.99
CA VAL A 166 -12.67 -29.91 19.56
C VAL A 166 -13.94 -29.78 18.75
N ASP A 167 -13.88 -28.93 17.74
CA ASP A 167 -14.93 -28.76 16.74
C ASP A 167 -14.34 -28.53 15.34
N ASN A 168 -15.18 -28.70 14.31
CA ASN A 168 -14.92 -28.32 12.92
C ASN A 168 -13.58 -28.85 12.38
N VAL A 169 -13.37 -30.16 12.54
CA VAL A 169 -12.14 -30.85 12.14
C VAL A 169 -12.13 -31.08 10.63
N SER A 170 -10.98 -30.85 10.01
CA SER A 170 -10.77 -31.09 8.59
C SER A 170 -9.44 -31.78 8.34
N LEU A 171 -9.47 -32.76 7.45
CA LEU A 171 -8.30 -33.40 6.87
C LEU A 171 -8.53 -33.51 5.37
N GLN A 172 -7.85 -32.69 4.58
CA GLN A 172 -8.01 -32.67 3.13
C GLN A 172 -6.79 -33.28 2.45
N PRO A 173 -6.93 -34.41 1.74
CA PRO A 173 -5.88 -34.92 0.86
C PRO A 173 -5.79 -34.10 -0.43
N PHE A 174 -4.56 -33.86 -0.88
CA PHE A 174 -4.23 -33.33 -2.19
C PHE A 174 -3.21 -34.24 -2.85
N THR A 175 -3.43 -34.59 -4.10
CA THR A 175 -2.37 -35.18 -4.93
C THR A 175 -1.25 -34.14 -5.16
N LEU A 176 -0.04 -34.61 -5.47
CA LEU A 176 1.06 -33.72 -5.88
C LEU A 176 0.66 -32.78 -7.04
N LYS A 177 -0.16 -33.27 -7.98
CA LYS A 177 -0.64 -32.49 -9.13
C LYS A 177 -1.58 -31.37 -8.70
N GLU A 178 -2.53 -31.65 -7.81
CA GLU A 178 -3.44 -30.64 -7.27
C GLU A 178 -2.69 -29.59 -6.45
N TRP A 179 -1.72 -30.00 -5.64
CA TRP A 179 -0.90 -29.07 -4.86
C TRP A 179 -0.08 -28.14 -5.75
N LYS A 180 0.59 -28.68 -6.77
CA LYS A 180 1.32 -27.88 -7.77
C LYS A 180 0.42 -26.93 -8.55
N LEU A 181 -0.79 -27.39 -8.93
CA LEU A 181 -1.77 -26.52 -9.60
C LEU A 181 -2.17 -25.36 -8.70
N HIS A 182 -2.37 -25.61 -7.40
CA HIS A 182 -2.68 -24.55 -6.44
C HIS A 182 -1.52 -23.56 -6.24
N GLN A 183 -0.28 -24.03 -6.20
CA GLN A 183 0.90 -23.16 -6.19
C GLN A 183 0.92 -22.27 -7.44
N TYR A 184 0.75 -22.86 -8.62
CA TYR A 184 0.69 -22.14 -9.89
C TYR A 184 -0.42 -21.09 -9.91
N GLN A 185 -1.64 -21.44 -9.51
CA GLN A 185 -2.77 -20.50 -9.45
C GLN A 185 -2.50 -19.33 -8.51
N ASN A 186 -1.88 -19.58 -7.36
CA ASN A 186 -1.49 -18.49 -6.45
C ASN A 186 -0.40 -17.61 -7.05
N ILE A 187 0.59 -18.20 -7.72
CA ILE A 187 1.64 -17.45 -8.42
C ILE A 187 1.03 -16.57 -9.50
N GLU A 188 0.20 -17.12 -10.39
CA GLU A 188 -0.50 -16.34 -11.43
C GLU A 188 -1.35 -15.22 -10.84
N LYS A 189 -1.99 -15.43 -9.69
CA LYS A 189 -2.87 -14.44 -9.06
C LYS A 189 -2.14 -13.39 -8.22
N LYS A 190 -0.99 -13.73 -7.64
CA LYS A 190 -0.34 -12.91 -6.57
C LYS A 190 1.02 -12.39 -6.96
N ARG A 191 1.69 -13.04 -7.91
CA ARG A 191 3.04 -12.69 -8.36
C ARG A 191 3.06 -12.20 -9.80
N LYS A 192 1.97 -12.37 -10.55
CA LYS A 192 1.89 -12.04 -11.97
C LYS A 192 0.67 -11.18 -12.30
N SER A 193 0.77 -10.49 -13.43
CA SER A 193 -0.31 -9.72 -14.05
C SER A 193 -0.46 -10.13 -15.52
N GLN A 194 -1.70 -10.23 -15.99
CA GLN A 194 -1.98 -10.39 -17.43
C GLN A 194 -1.75 -9.04 -18.11
N VAL A 195 -0.99 -9.06 -19.20
CA VAL A 195 -0.68 -7.88 -20.01
C VAL A 195 -0.99 -8.18 -21.47
N LYS A 196 -1.47 -7.18 -22.20
CA LYS A 196 -1.75 -7.25 -23.62
C LYS A 196 -1.03 -6.10 -24.32
N PHE A 197 -0.19 -6.44 -25.29
CA PHE A 197 0.49 -5.51 -26.18
C PHE A 197 -0.26 -5.44 -27.50
N GLN A 198 -0.32 -4.26 -28.11
CA GLN A 198 -0.73 -4.10 -29.50
C GLN A 198 0.42 -3.42 -30.24
N VAL A 199 0.81 -3.96 -31.40
CA VAL A 199 1.83 -3.37 -32.27
C VAL A 199 1.15 -2.90 -33.54
N THR A 200 1.33 -1.63 -33.83
CA THR A 200 0.81 -0.98 -35.02
C THR A 200 1.93 -0.28 -35.78
N ASP A 201 1.70 -0.01 -37.05
CA ASP A 201 2.56 0.90 -37.82
C ASP A 201 2.20 2.36 -37.48
N PHE A 202 2.90 3.31 -38.12
CA PHE A 202 2.64 4.74 -37.96
C PHE A 202 1.25 5.16 -38.48
N GLU A 203 0.59 4.27 -39.21
CA GLU A 203 -0.77 4.45 -39.70
C GLU A 203 -1.84 3.86 -38.75
N ASP A 204 -1.44 3.27 -37.63
CA ASP A 204 -2.22 2.44 -36.69
C ASP A 204 -2.71 1.10 -37.26
N ASN A 205 -2.20 0.67 -38.42
CA ASN A 205 -2.57 -0.64 -38.94
C ASN A 205 -1.92 -1.70 -38.05
N PRO A 206 -2.66 -2.75 -37.66
CA PRO A 206 -2.10 -3.85 -36.89
C PRO A 206 -0.95 -4.49 -37.66
N ILE A 207 0.24 -4.48 -37.07
CA ILE A 207 1.38 -5.18 -37.65
C ILE A 207 1.29 -6.62 -37.20
N ALA A 208 0.76 -7.47 -38.07
CA ALA A 208 0.78 -8.91 -37.87
C ALA A 208 2.22 -9.44 -37.89
N ASN A 209 2.51 -10.44 -37.07
CA ASN A 209 3.83 -11.06 -36.96
C ASN A 209 4.96 -10.12 -36.51
N ALA A 210 4.64 -8.96 -35.92
CA ALA A 210 5.62 -8.12 -35.25
C ALA A 210 6.20 -8.89 -34.06
N LYS A 211 7.53 -8.96 -33.99
CA LYS A 211 8.23 -9.68 -32.94
C LYS A 211 8.41 -8.75 -31.74
N ILE A 212 7.71 -9.02 -30.65
CA ILE A 212 7.84 -8.32 -29.36
C ILE A 212 8.78 -9.12 -28.46
N SER A 213 9.89 -8.52 -28.06
CA SER A 213 10.83 -9.07 -27.07
C SER A 213 10.69 -8.29 -25.77
N LEU A 214 10.36 -8.96 -24.68
CA LEU A 214 10.26 -8.37 -23.34
C LEU A 214 11.45 -8.82 -22.49
N GLU A 215 12.11 -7.85 -21.85
CA GLU A 215 13.22 -8.08 -20.92
C GLU A 215 12.91 -7.42 -19.58
N GLN A 216 12.84 -8.22 -18.52
CA GLN A 216 12.63 -7.70 -17.17
C GLN A 216 13.90 -7.04 -16.63
N VAL A 217 13.84 -5.74 -16.35
CA VAL A 217 14.97 -4.92 -15.86
C VAL A 217 14.99 -4.80 -14.34
N GLU A 218 13.84 -4.96 -13.68
CA GLU A 218 13.72 -4.95 -12.22
C GLU A 218 12.66 -5.96 -11.74
N GLN A 219 12.96 -6.67 -10.66
CA GLN A 219 12.04 -7.63 -10.05
C GLN A 219 11.36 -7.03 -8.83
N ALA A 220 10.05 -7.21 -8.69
CA ALA A 220 9.34 -6.75 -7.50
C ALA A 220 9.49 -7.68 -6.29
N PHE A 221 9.90 -8.94 -6.48
CA PHE A 221 10.04 -9.92 -5.41
C PHE A 221 11.50 -10.12 -4.99
N PRO A 222 11.88 -9.72 -3.76
CA PRO A 222 13.23 -9.93 -3.24
C PRO A 222 13.65 -11.40 -3.16
N PHE A 223 14.67 -11.74 -3.95
CA PHE A 223 15.30 -13.05 -3.97
C PHE A 223 16.82 -12.91 -3.86
N GLY A 224 17.42 -13.58 -2.88
CA GLY A 224 18.82 -13.36 -2.52
C GLY A 224 19.52 -14.57 -1.90
N ASN A 225 20.81 -14.42 -1.64
CA ASN A 225 21.65 -15.41 -0.97
C ASN A 225 22.54 -14.73 0.07
N ALA A 226 22.95 -15.46 1.10
CA ALA A 226 23.96 -15.03 2.03
C ALA A 226 25.33 -14.94 1.34
N VAL A 227 26.19 -14.06 1.85
CA VAL A 227 27.54 -13.86 1.35
C VAL A 227 28.53 -13.78 2.52
N SER A 228 29.73 -14.32 2.31
CA SER A 228 30.83 -14.32 3.28
C SER A 228 31.88 -13.26 2.92
N GLU A 229 32.82 -12.99 3.83
CA GLU A 229 33.95 -12.09 3.60
C GLU A 229 34.78 -12.41 2.34
N ALA A 230 34.71 -13.63 1.82
CA ALA A 230 35.40 -14.04 0.59
C ALA A 230 35.05 -13.17 -0.63
N ILE A 231 33.88 -12.52 -0.59
CA ILE A 231 33.42 -11.60 -1.62
C ILE A 231 34.34 -10.38 -1.77
N ILE A 232 35.12 -10.02 -0.75
CA ILE A 232 36.01 -8.85 -0.83
C ILE A 232 37.23 -9.13 -1.72
N TYR A 233 37.77 -10.35 -1.66
CA TYR A 233 39.06 -10.67 -2.28
C TYR A 233 38.99 -11.66 -3.46
N ASN A 234 37.90 -12.41 -3.63
CA ASN A 234 37.75 -13.35 -4.73
C ASN A 234 36.91 -12.75 -5.88
N LYS A 235 37.58 -12.35 -6.97
CA LYS A 235 36.91 -11.75 -8.15
C LYS A 235 35.94 -12.70 -8.87
N ALA A 236 36.24 -14.00 -8.90
CA ALA A 236 35.36 -14.98 -9.51
C ALA A 236 34.06 -15.11 -8.68
N TYR A 237 34.18 -15.13 -7.35
CA TYR A 237 33.01 -15.11 -6.46
C TYR A 237 32.19 -13.82 -6.61
N GLN A 238 32.85 -12.65 -6.69
CA GLN A 238 32.19 -11.36 -6.94
C GLN A 238 31.33 -11.42 -8.20
N SER A 239 31.92 -11.94 -9.29
CA SER A 239 31.25 -12.06 -10.59
C SER A 239 30.09 -13.05 -10.54
N TRP A 240 30.31 -14.23 -9.95
CA TRP A 240 29.31 -15.29 -9.81
C TRP A 240 28.11 -14.85 -8.96
N PHE A 241 28.36 -14.10 -7.87
CA PHE A 241 27.33 -13.64 -6.95
C PHE A 241 26.53 -12.47 -7.53
N ALA A 242 27.22 -11.42 -8.02
CA ALA A 242 26.56 -10.20 -8.52
C ALA A 242 25.74 -10.41 -9.80
N SER A 243 26.02 -11.47 -10.56
CA SER A 243 25.23 -11.85 -11.73
C SER A 243 23.88 -12.52 -11.37
N ARG A 244 23.70 -12.95 -10.11
CA ARG A 244 22.53 -13.73 -9.67
C ARG A 244 21.65 -12.99 -8.68
N PHE A 245 22.26 -12.35 -7.67
CA PHE A 245 21.52 -11.85 -6.52
C PHE A 245 21.55 -10.33 -6.41
N LYS A 246 20.37 -9.74 -6.17
CA LYS A 246 20.19 -8.31 -5.86
C LYS A 246 19.87 -8.04 -4.40
N TYR A 247 19.74 -9.10 -3.60
CA TYR A 247 19.55 -9.04 -2.17
C TYR A 247 20.53 -9.97 -1.48
N THR A 248 21.06 -9.54 -0.34
CA THR A 248 22.04 -10.32 0.42
C THR A 248 21.91 -10.11 1.92
N VAL A 249 22.56 -10.99 2.66
CA VAL A 249 22.82 -10.91 4.09
C VAL A 249 24.27 -11.33 4.32
N PHE A 250 24.93 -10.73 5.31
CA PHE A 250 26.30 -11.14 5.66
C PHE A 250 26.25 -12.29 6.64
N GLU A 251 26.98 -13.36 6.33
CA GLU A 251 26.82 -14.64 7.00
C GLU A 251 27.30 -14.59 8.47
N ASN A 252 28.41 -13.91 8.72
CA ASN A 252 28.98 -13.76 10.06
C ASN A 252 29.41 -12.33 10.39
N GLU A 253 29.68 -11.52 9.39
CA GLU A 253 30.54 -10.34 9.50
C GLU A 253 29.86 -9.19 10.26
N MET A 254 28.53 -9.21 10.35
CA MET A 254 27.75 -8.30 11.20
C MET A 254 27.41 -8.88 12.59
N LYS A 255 27.63 -10.16 12.88
CA LYS A 255 27.34 -10.76 14.20
C LYS A 255 28.29 -10.25 15.29
N TRP A 256 27.83 -10.21 16.54
CA TRP A 256 28.54 -9.54 17.64
C TRP A 256 29.94 -10.09 17.90
N TYR A 257 30.13 -11.41 17.82
CA TYR A 257 31.44 -12.03 18.03
C TYR A 257 32.46 -11.71 16.92
N SER A 258 32.01 -11.30 15.74
CA SER A 258 32.88 -10.95 14.62
C SER A 258 33.46 -9.55 14.73
N ASN A 259 32.68 -8.62 15.31
CA ASN A 259 33.03 -7.21 15.36
C ASN A 259 33.32 -6.68 16.76
N GLU A 260 33.04 -7.39 17.86
CA GLU A 260 33.51 -7.02 19.21
C GLU A 260 33.96 -8.28 19.99
N LYS A 261 35.01 -8.95 19.48
CA LYS A 261 35.57 -10.18 20.09
C LYS A 261 36.06 -9.94 21.52
N TYR A 262 36.62 -8.76 21.79
CA TYR A 262 37.02 -8.29 23.12
C TYR A 262 36.23 -7.03 23.47
N SER A 263 35.90 -6.86 24.76
CA SER A 263 35.07 -5.74 25.21
C SER A 263 35.64 -4.39 24.78
N ARG A 264 34.81 -3.54 24.19
CA ARG A 264 35.15 -2.19 23.71
C ARG A 264 36.20 -2.15 22.59
N GLN A 265 36.47 -3.28 21.93
CA GLN A 265 37.33 -3.35 20.74
C GLN A 265 36.48 -3.69 19.53
N GLU A 266 35.87 -2.66 18.94
CA GLU A 266 35.01 -2.82 17.77
C GLU A 266 35.82 -2.81 16.46
N ASN A 267 35.56 -3.77 15.56
CA ASN A 267 36.15 -3.82 14.23
C ASN A 267 35.08 -4.13 13.17
N TYR A 268 34.75 -3.12 12.36
CA TYR A 268 33.78 -3.22 11.26
C TYR A 268 34.42 -3.21 9.87
N SER A 269 35.76 -3.28 9.76
CA SER A 269 36.47 -3.17 8.48
C SER A 269 35.96 -4.15 7.40
N ILE A 270 35.72 -5.41 7.78
CA ILE A 270 35.19 -6.44 6.89
C ILE A 270 33.74 -6.15 6.45
N PRO A 271 32.74 -6.02 7.36
CA PRO A 271 31.37 -5.74 6.93
C PRO A 271 31.24 -4.39 6.19
N ASP A 272 32.07 -3.38 6.50
CA ASP A 272 32.09 -2.13 5.73
C ASP A 272 32.57 -2.36 4.28
N ALA A 273 33.64 -3.16 4.10
CA ALA A 273 34.14 -3.51 2.76
C ALA A 273 33.13 -4.33 1.96
N MET A 274 32.43 -5.27 2.60
CA MET A 274 31.35 -6.03 1.97
C MET A 274 30.17 -5.14 1.59
N LEU A 275 29.83 -4.16 2.43
CA LEU A 275 28.77 -3.19 2.14
C LEU A 275 29.13 -2.31 0.94
N ASN A 276 30.40 -1.88 0.84
CA ASN A 276 30.90 -1.16 -0.34
C ASN A 276 30.79 -2.01 -1.61
N PHE A 277 31.11 -3.30 -1.54
CA PHE A 277 30.88 -4.22 -2.66
C PHE A 277 29.39 -4.28 -3.03
N ALA A 278 28.51 -4.46 -2.03
CA ALA A 278 27.08 -4.53 -2.26
C ALA A 278 26.53 -3.25 -2.92
N GLN A 279 26.92 -2.07 -2.42
CA GLN A 279 26.54 -0.77 -2.99
C GLN A 279 27.04 -0.60 -4.43
N LYS A 280 28.30 -0.96 -4.70
CA LYS A 280 28.89 -0.89 -6.04
C LYS A 280 28.12 -1.73 -7.07
N HIS A 281 27.56 -2.87 -6.65
CA HIS A 281 26.83 -3.80 -7.52
C HIS A 281 25.30 -3.66 -7.43
N ASN A 282 24.81 -2.62 -6.76
CA ASN A 282 23.39 -2.37 -6.49
C ASN A 282 22.69 -3.58 -5.85
N ILE A 283 23.33 -4.13 -4.80
CA ILE A 283 22.83 -5.26 -4.02
C ILE A 283 22.35 -4.72 -2.68
N THR A 284 21.09 -5.00 -2.37
CA THR A 284 20.42 -4.59 -1.14
C THR A 284 20.80 -5.51 0.03
N VAL A 285 21.11 -4.94 1.21
CA VAL A 285 21.62 -5.72 2.36
C VAL A 285 20.59 -5.79 3.50
N ARG A 286 20.38 -6.99 4.04
CA ARG A 286 19.77 -7.21 5.37
C ARG A 286 20.87 -7.26 6.44
N GLY A 287 20.68 -6.53 7.53
CA GLY A 287 21.56 -6.61 8.69
C GLY A 287 21.27 -7.85 9.54
N HIS A 288 22.28 -8.70 9.73
CA HIS A 288 22.16 -9.93 10.50
C HIS A 288 23.45 -10.18 11.33
N ASN A 289 23.40 -10.21 12.66
CA ASN A 289 22.31 -9.83 13.53
C ASN A 289 22.83 -8.90 14.64
N ILE A 290 21.92 -8.19 15.31
CA ILE A 290 22.31 -7.28 16.39
C ILE A 290 22.65 -8.09 17.64
N LEU A 291 21.69 -8.91 18.10
CA LEU A 291 21.79 -9.79 19.27
C LEU A 291 21.35 -11.20 18.92
N TRP A 292 22.10 -12.21 19.34
CA TRP A 292 21.76 -13.63 19.17
C TRP A 292 21.56 -14.26 20.54
N ASN A 293 20.38 -14.84 20.78
CA ASN A 293 20.04 -15.41 22.09
C ASN A 293 20.72 -16.75 22.38
N ASP A 294 21.29 -17.43 21.39
CA ASP A 294 22.07 -18.64 21.65
C ASP A 294 23.39 -18.26 22.37
N PRO A 295 23.58 -18.74 23.61
CA PRO A 295 24.79 -18.44 24.36
C PRO A 295 26.04 -18.91 23.64
N ARG A 296 26.01 -19.93 22.77
CA ARG A 296 27.18 -20.42 22.02
C ARG A 296 27.82 -19.33 21.18
N PHE A 297 27.00 -18.48 20.55
CA PHE A 297 27.42 -17.46 19.60
C PHE A 297 27.47 -16.04 20.19
N THR A 298 27.37 -15.90 21.50
CA THR A 298 27.62 -14.63 22.18
C THR A 298 29.13 -14.47 22.47
N PRO A 299 29.73 -13.27 22.42
CA PRO A 299 31.14 -13.11 22.80
C PRO A 299 31.40 -13.62 24.23
N THR A 300 32.51 -14.32 24.47
CA THR A 300 32.82 -14.93 25.78
C THR A 300 32.82 -13.91 26.91
N TRP A 301 33.32 -12.69 26.67
CA TRP A 301 33.30 -11.62 27.67
C TRP A 301 31.87 -11.20 28.05
N VAL A 302 30.93 -11.16 27.10
CA VAL A 302 29.51 -10.86 27.35
C VAL A 302 28.84 -11.97 28.16
N LYS A 303 29.14 -13.24 27.86
CA LYS A 303 28.58 -14.39 28.61
C LYS A 303 28.91 -14.30 30.10
N ASN A 304 30.14 -13.88 30.40
CA ASN A 304 30.70 -13.79 31.74
C ASN A 304 30.38 -12.47 32.46
N LEU A 305 29.70 -11.52 31.82
CA LEU A 305 29.28 -10.28 32.48
C LEU A 305 28.28 -10.57 33.61
N PRO A 306 28.41 -9.89 34.76
CA PRO A 306 27.38 -9.92 35.78
C PRO A 306 26.11 -9.25 35.25
N LYS A 307 24.94 -9.67 35.75
CA LYS A 307 23.63 -9.19 35.28
C LYS A 307 23.51 -7.66 35.25
N ARG A 308 24.17 -6.96 36.19
CA ARG A 308 24.16 -5.49 36.29
C ARG A 308 24.84 -4.78 35.12
N ASP A 309 25.83 -5.40 34.46
CA ASP A 309 26.65 -4.77 33.42
C ASP A 309 26.16 -5.13 32.00
N LEU A 310 25.30 -6.15 31.89
CA LEU A 310 24.75 -6.62 30.61
C LEU A 310 23.86 -5.58 29.88
N PRO A 311 23.02 -4.77 30.57
CA PRO A 311 22.28 -3.69 29.92
C PRO A 311 23.17 -2.68 29.21
N GLU A 312 24.29 -2.28 29.82
CA GLU A 312 25.24 -1.35 29.18
C GLU A 312 25.88 -1.98 27.94
N ALA A 313 26.30 -3.25 28.03
CA ALA A 313 26.93 -3.95 26.91
C ALA A 313 25.99 -4.12 25.71
N THR A 314 24.75 -4.56 25.95
CA THR A 314 23.73 -4.69 24.90
C THR A 314 23.34 -3.33 24.33
N ASP A 315 23.29 -2.30 25.17
CA ASP A 315 23.04 -0.93 24.71
C ASP A 315 24.13 -0.42 23.75
N ARG A 316 25.40 -0.52 24.16
CA ARG A 316 26.53 -0.11 23.32
C ARG A 316 26.50 -0.85 21.98
N ARG A 317 26.23 -2.16 22.01
CA ARG A 317 26.10 -2.98 20.81
C ARG A 317 25.04 -2.45 19.85
N ILE A 318 23.82 -2.25 20.34
CA ILE A 318 22.70 -1.75 19.52
C ILE A 318 23.03 -0.36 18.96
N ASN A 319 23.55 0.54 19.80
CA ASN A 319 23.93 1.89 19.39
C ASN A 319 25.02 1.89 18.31
N SER A 320 26.07 1.10 18.49
CA SER A 320 27.21 1.05 17.57
C SER A 320 26.78 0.53 16.19
N ILE A 321 26.20 -0.66 16.14
CA ILE A 321 25.92 -1.32 14.86
C ILE A 321 24.77 -0.63 14.10
N VAL A 322 23.68 -0.25 14.78
CA VAL A 322 22.52 0.33 14.10
C VAL A 322 22.83 1.73 13.57
N ARG A 323 23.52 2.58 14.34
CA ARG A 323 23.91 3.92 13.85
C ARG A 323 24.88 3.83 12.69
N ARG A 324 25.86 2.91 12.73
CA ARG A 324 26.87 2.76 11.67
C ARG A 324 26.25 2.45 10.30
N TYR A 325 25.23 1.59 10.30
CA TYR A 325 24.58 1.11 9.08
C TYR A 325 23.20 1.72 8.84
N SER A 326 22.84 2.79 9.56
CA SER A 326 21.55 3.44 9.41
C SER A 326 21.33 3.90 7.97
N GLY A 327 20.21 3.51 7.38
CA GLY A 327 19.87 3.80 5.99
C GLY A 327 20.69 3.04 4.93
N LYS A 328 21.56 2.10 5.34
CA LYS A 328 22.36 1.26 4.42
C LYS A 328 21.91 -0.21 4.38
N VAL A 329 21.04 -0.61 5.31
CA VAL A 329 20.39 -1.91 5.33
C VAL A 329 18.88 -1.73 5.30
N ILE A 330 18.16 -2.67 4.68
CA ILE A 330 16.70 -2.58 4.59
C ILE A 330 16.01 -3.11 5.85
N HIS A 331 16.62 -4.07 6.54
CA HIS A 331 16.07 -4.75 7.70
C HIS A 331 17.18 -5.00 8.74
N TRP A 332 16.76 -5.23 9.97
CA TRP A 332 17.61 -5.75 11.04
C TRP A 332 16.99 -6.98 11.68
N ASP A 333 17.71 -8.10 11.67
CA ASP A 333 17.47 -9.20 12.61
C ASP A 333 17.95 -8.73 13.98
N VAL A 334 17.05 -8.09 14.73
CA VAL A 334 17.39 -7.46 16.02
C VAL A 334 17.68 -8.52 17.07
N ILE A 335 16.87 -9.58 17.07
CA ILE A 335 16.97 -10.66 18.03
C ILE A 335 16.82 -11.99 17.28
N ASN A 336 17.89 -12.76 17.27
CA ASN A 336 17.95 -14.08 16.66
C ASN A 336 17.65 -15.18 17.69
N GLU A 337 16.81 -16.14 17.31
CA GLU A 337 16.52 -17.41 18.01
C GLU A 337 15.94 -17.26 19.44
N ASN A 338 15.03 -16.31 19.61
CA ASN A 338 14.46 -15.90 20.90
C ASN A 338 13.38 -16.83 21.48
N MET A 339 12.98 -17.86 20.74
CA MET A 339 12.01 -18.88 21.19
C MET A 339 12.72 -20.13 21.69
N HIS A 340 13.87 -20.45 21.10
CA HIS A 340 14.73 -21.52 21.58
C HIS A 340 15.58 -21.09 22.78
N PHE A 341 16.02 -19.84 22.79
CA PHE A 341 16.94 -19.34 23.81
C PHE A 341 16.45 -18.00 24.38
N SER A 342 16.58 -17.85 25.70
CA SER A 342 16.06 -16.69 26.46
C SER A 342 17.14 -15.95 27.25
N GLN A 343 18.43 -16.12 26.90
CA GLN A 343 19.54 -15.69 27.78
C GLN A 343 19.50 -14.21 28.19
N PHE A 344 19.08 -13.31 27.29
CA PHE A 344 18.97 -11.89 27.60
C PHE A 344 17.74 -11.61 28.48
N GLU A 345 16.61 -12.27 28.20
CA GLU A 345 15.38 -12.14 29.00
C GLU A 345 15.55 -12.72 30.42
N ASP A 346 16.30 -13.80 30.58
CA ASP A 346 16.57 -14.44 31.88
C ASP A 346 17.50 -13.60 32.76
N LYS A 347 18.41 -12.83 32.14
CA LYS A 347 19.39 -11.99 32.85
C LYS A 347 18.90 -10.55 33.07
N MET A 348 18.18 -9.98 32.11
CA MET A 348 17.76 -8.56 32.11
C MET A 348 16.27 -8.37 32.37
N GLY A 349 15.47 -9.44 32.36
CA GLY A 349 14.02 -9.39 32.54
C GLY A 349 13.26 -9.69 31.24
N ARG A 350 12.02 -10.18 31.39
CA ARG A 350 11.17 -10.64 30.27
C ARG A 350 10.87 -9.57 29.21
N ASN A 351 11.12 -8.29 29.47
CA ASN A 351 10.92 -7.19 28.53
C ASN A 351 12.18 -6.80 27.74
N ALA A 352 13.31 -7.47 27.92
CA ALA A 352 14.56 -7.14 27.25
C ALA A 352 14.41 -7.05 25.72
N SER A 353 13.73 -8.04 25.12
CA SER A 353 13.46 -8.06 23.68
C SER A 353 12.68 -6.85 23.18
N THR A 354 11.68 -6.42 23.95
CA THR A 354 10.86 -5.23 23.65
C THR A 354 11.73 -3.97 23.66
N VAL A 355 12.63 -3.84 24.63
CA VAL A 355 13.57 -2.72 24.72
C VAL A 355 14.54 -2.70 23.53
N PHE A 356 15.05 -3.86 23.10
CA PHE A 356 15.98 -3.95 21.98
C PHE A 356 15.32 -3.53 20.66
N LEU A 357 14.11 -4.02 20.40
CA LEU A 357 13.32 -3.65 19.22
C LEU A 357 13.02 -2.15 19.19
N GLU A 358 12.56 -1.60 20.33
CA GLU A 358 12.29 -0.17 20.45
C GLU A 358 13.52 0.68 20.16
N LYS A 359 14.68 0.26 20.68
CA LYS A 359 15.93 0.99 20.51
C LYS A 359 16.46 0.92 19.07
N ALA A 360 16.47 -0.26 18.47
CA ALA A 360 16.88 -0.43 17.08
C ALA A 360 16.03 0.44 16.15
N TYR A 361 14.70 0.42 16.31
CA TYR A 361 13.79 1.23 15.50
C TYR A 361 13.95 2.75 15.72
N LYS A 362 14.22 3.18 16.96
CA LYS A 362 14.47 4.60 17.25
C LYS A 362 15.77 5.10 16.59
N LEU A 363 16.78 4.24 16.47
CA LEU A 363 18.07 4.58 15.90
C LEU A 363 18.08 4.56 14.37
N ASP A 364 17.30 3.66 13.75
CA ASP A 364 17.09 3.64 12.31
C ASP A 364 15.62 3.36 11.98
N LYS A 365 14.88 4.42 11.60
CA LYS A 365 13.48 4.31 11.22
C LYS A 365 13.27 3.76 9.81
N LYS A 366 14.33 3.68 8.98
CA LYS A 366 14.26 3.16 7.61
C LYS A 366 14.38 1.63 7.58
N ALA A 367 15.15 1.04 8.50
CA ALA A 367 15.31 -0.39 8.59
C ALA A 367 14.20 -1.05 9.43
N LEU A 368 13.43 -1.98 8.85
CA LEU A 368 12.40 -2.72 9.59
C LEU A 368 13.04 -3.70 10.59
N PRO A 369 12.67 -3.66 11.89
CA PRO A 369 13.12 -4.65 12.88
C PRO A 369 12.45 -6.00 12.68
N PHE A 370 13.22 -7.09 12.77
CA PHE A 370 12.75 -8.48 12.70
C PHE A 370 13.05 -9.23 14.00
N LEU A 371 12.10 -10.07 14.40
CA LEU A 371 12.42 -11.29 15.16
C LEU A 371 12.81 -12.34 14.11
N ASN A 372 13.86 -13.13 14.35
CA ASN A 372 14.30 -14.16 13.42
C ASN A 372 14.43 -15.50 14.15
N GLU A 373 13.85 -16.57 13.61
CA GLU A 373 13.73 -17.85 14.30
C GLU A 373 13.77 -19.06 13.34
N PHE A 374 14.37 -20.16 13.80
CA PHE A 374 14.42 -21.43 13.07
C PHE A 374 13.36 -22.43 13.54
N ASN A 375 13.19 -23.51 12.78
CA ASN A 375 12.28 -24.64 13.03
C ASN A 375 10.76 -24.32 13.07
N THR A 376 10.35 -23.05 12.96
CA THR A 376 8.94 -22.65 12.94
C THR A 376 8.14 -23.29 11.80
N ILE A 377 8.74 -23.43 10.63
CA ILE A 377 8.12 -24.00 9.42
C ILE A 377 8.74 -25.34 9.00
N GLU A 378 9.86 -25.73 9.60
CA GLU A 378 10.69 -26.85 9.16
C GLU A 378 10.39 -28.13 9.93
N ARG A 379 10.16 -28.02 11.24
CA ARG A 379 10.07 -29.17 12.14
C ARG A 379 8.78 -29.14 12.96
N PRO A 380 7.71 -29.83 12.51
CA PRO A 380 6.47 -29.94 13.28
C PRO A 380 6.64 -30.54 14.67
N LYS A 381 7.72 -31.29 14.94
CA LYS A 381 7.99 -31.88 16.26
C LYS A 381 8.68 -30.91 17.22
N ASP A 382 9.23 -29.80 16.73
CA ASP A 382 9.89 -28.82 17.57
C ASP A 382 8.85 -27.93 18.26
N SER A 383 8.44 -28.34 19.45
CA SER A 383 7.48 -27.58 20.25
C SER A 383 8.03 -26.24 20.74
N SER A 384 9.32 -25.92 20.58
CA SER A 384 9.96 -24.72 21.14
C SER A 384 9.62 -23.46 20.35
N ALA A 385 9.50 -23.56 19.03
CA ALA A 385 9.38 -22.40 18.13
C ALA A 385 8.29 -22.56 17.07
N THR A 386 7.13 -23.11 17.41
CA THR A 386 6.03 -23.24 16.45
C THR A 386 5.41 -21.89 16.06
N ALA A 387 4.66 -21.85 14.95
CA ALA A 387 3.96 -20.64 14.52
C ALA A 387 3.12 -20.02 15.66
N THR A 388 2.47 -20.84 16.48
CA THR A 388 1.68 -20.35 17.62
C THR A 388 2.52 -19.74 18.73
N LYS A 389 3.71 -20.29 19.03
CA LYS A 389 4.64 -19.68 19.99
C LYS A 389 5.25 -18.38 19.46
N TYR A 390 5.50 -18.32 18.16
CA TYR A 390 5.91 -17.09 17.49
C TYR A 390 4.86 -15.99 17.68
N LEU A 391 3.60 -16.32 17.41
CA LEU A 391 2.46 -15.42 17.61
C LEU A 391 2.34 -14.95 19.05
N ASP A 392 2.52 -15.84 20.03
CA ASP A 392 2.48 -15.48 21.45
C ASP A 392 3.69 -14.64 21.88
N LYS A 393 4.87 -14.83 21.28
CA LYS A 393 6.02 -13.93 21.48
C LYS A 393 5.73 -12.53 20.96
N ILE A 394 5.13 -12.40 19.77
CA ILE A 394 4.70 -11.11 19.23
C ILE A 394 3.67 -10.46 20.16
N LYS A 395 2.66 -11.21 20.65
CA LYS A 395 1.69 -10.71 21.64
C LYS A 395 2.37 -10.18 22.89
N LEU A 396 3.34 -10.93 23.41
CA LEU A 396 4.08 -10.54 24.61
C LEU A 396 4.80 -9.21 24.39
N ILE A 397 5.50 -9.06 23.25
CA ILE A 397 6.20 -7.82 22.89
C ILE A 397 5.23 -6.64 22.76
N ARG A 398 4.07 -6.85 22.10
CA ARG A 398 3.02 -5.81 22.02
C ARG A 398 2.46 -5.46 23.39
N LYS A 399 2.20 -6.45 24.24
CA LYS A 399 1.70 -6.26 25.62
C LYS A 399 2.70 -5.51 26.49
N GLN A 400 3.99 -5.69 26.25
CA GLN A 400 5.08 -5.00 26.96
C GLN A 400 5.33 -3.57 26.45
N GLY A 401 4.62 -3.12 25.41
CA GLY A 401 4.57 -1.71 25.00
C GLY A 401 5.25 -1.38 23.67
N TYR A 402 5.90 -2.31 22.99
CA TYR A 402 6.46 -2.02 21.66
C TYR A 402 5.34 -2.00 20.61
N LEU A 403 5.01 -0.80 20.11
CA LEU A 403 3.98 -0.58 19.08
C LEU A 403 4.58 -0.20 17.71
N GLY A 404 5.90 -0.24 17.56
CA GLY A 404 6.59 0.08 16.31
C GLY A 404 6.45 -1.00 15.22
N PRO A 405 6.91 -0.72 14.00
CA PRO A 405 6.99 -1.70 12.90
C PRO A 405 7.74 -2.97 13.33
N LEU A 406 7.30 -4.14 12.85
CA LEU A 406 7.93 -5.43 13.18
C LEU A 406 7.76 -6.40 12.01
N GLY A 407 8.81 -7.11 11.67
CA GLY A 407 8.81 -8.23 10.72
C GLY A 407 8.96 -9.60 11.40
N ILE A 408 8.55 -10.63 10.68
CA ILE A 408 8.68 -12.06 11.03
C ILE A 408 9.75 -12.66 10.12
N GLY A 409 10.87 -13.08 10.70
CA GLY A 409 11.96 -13.77 10.03
C GLY A 409 11.89 -15.26 10.33
N LEU A 410 11.81 -16.06 9.28
CA LEU A 410 11.79 -17.52 9.36
C LEU A 410 13.07 -18.03 8.68
N GLU A 411 13.97 -18.63 9.45
CA GLU A 411 15.29 -19.01 8.94
C GLU A 411 15.14 -20.03 7.80
N GLY A 412 14.39 -21.11 7.98
CA GLY A 412 14.07 -22.03 6.88
C GLY A 412 15.14 -23.10 6.66
N HIS A 413 15.62 -23.70 7.75
CA HIS A 413 16.68 -24.70 7.76
C HIS A 413 16.17 -26.14 7.53
N PHE A 414 15.75 -26.49 6.32
CA PHE A 414 15.05 -27.76 6.02
C PHE A 414 15.96 -29.00 5.95
N ALA A 415 15.47 -30.15 6.43
CA ALA A 415 16.08 -31.45 6.16
C ALA A 415 15.27 -32.21 5.10
N ILE A 416 14.03 -32.59 5.45
CA ILE A 416 13.02 -33.09 4.53
C ILE A 416 11.82 -32.15 4.66
N PRO A 417 11.38 -31.49 3.58
CA PRO A 417 10.33 -30.50 3.67
C PRO A 417 8.95 -31.14 3.85
N ASN A 418 8.13 -30.54 4.71
CA ASN A 418 6.71 -30.85 4.89
C ASN A 418 5.89 -29.65 4.37
N LEU A 419 5.60 -29.64 3.06
CA LEU A 419 4.95 -28.49 2.41
C LEU A 419 3.58 -28.11 3.02
N PRO A 420 2.70 -29.06 3.40
CA PRO A 420 1.46 -28.73 4.08
C PRO A 420 1.67 -28.01 5.42
N TYR A 421 2.66 -28.44 6.21
CA TYR A 421 3.02 -27.76 7.46
C TYR A 421 3.62 -26.38 7.22
N VAL A 422 4.51 -26.24 6.22
CA VAL A 422 5.07 -24.93 5.81
C VAL A 422 3.94 -23.95 5.49
N ARG A 423 3.02 -24.33 4.60
CA ARG A 423 1.87 -23.48 4.24
C ARG A 423 1.01 -23.15 5.46
N ALA A 424 0.68 -24.15 6.27
CA ALA A 424 -0.15 -23.95 7.46
C ALA A 424 0.48 -22.97 8.47
N SER A 425 1.77 -23.11 8.75
CA SER A 425 2.49 -22.22 9.67
C SER A 425 2.54 -20.79 9.14
N ILE A 426 2.80 -20.60 7.84
CA ILE A 426 2.81 -19.25 7.24
C ILE A 426 1.39 -18.66 7.23
N ASP A 427 0.35 -19.43 6.95
CA ASP A 427 -1.04 -18.98 7.04
C ASP A 427 -1.40 -18.49 8.45
N MET A 428 -0.91 -19.16 9.51
CA MET A 428 -1.11 -18.71 10.89
C MET A 428 -0.38 -17.40 11.18
N LEU A 429 0.88 -17.26 10.74
CA LEU A 429 1.68 -16.05 10.93
C LEU A 429 1.13 -14.86 10.13
N ALA A 430 0.63 -15.12 8.92
CA ALA A 430 0.04 -14.11 8.03
C ALA A 430 -1.15 -13.39 8.64
N ALA A 431 -1.85 -14.02 9.60
CA ALA A 431 -2.97 -13.40 10.31
C ALA A 431 -2.57 -12.15 11.13
N THR A 432 -1.28 -11.97 11.42
CA THR A 432 -0.74 -10.78 12.08
C THR A 432 -0.70 -9.55 11.16
N ASN A 433 -0.77 -9.74 9.84
CA ASN A 433 -0.46 -8.73 8.82
C ASN A 433 0.95 -8.11 8.94
N LEU A 434 1.88 -8.74 9.64
CA LEU A 434 3.28 -8.32 9.65
C LEU A 434 4.01 -8.83 8.41
N PRO A 435 5.01 -8.09 7.89
CA PRO A 435 5.94 -8.59 6.87
C PRO A 435 6.57 -9.93 7.26
N ILE A 436 6.49 -10.93 6.38
CA ILE A 436 7.12 -12.25 6.59
C ILE A 436 8.21 -12.45 5.55
N TRP A 437 9.42 -12.75 6.02
CA TRP A 437 10.57 -13.06 5.17
C TRP A 437 11.14 -14.42 5.53
N ILE A 438 11.57 -15.15 4.50
CA ILE A 438 12.45 -16.29 4.68
C ILE A 438 13.87 -15.75 4.64
N THR A 439 14.60 -15.95 5.73
CA THR A 439 15.84 -15.22 5.98
C THR A 439 17.08 -16.07 5.70
N GLU A 440 17.04 -17.38 5.91
CA GLU A 440 18.25 -18.22 5.90
C GLU A 440 18.01 -19.57 5.23
N LEU A 441 17.25 -19.59 4.13
CA LEU A 441 16.79 -20.82 3.51
C LEU A 441 17.96 -21.71 3.09
N ASP A 442 18.01 -22.92 3.64
CA ASP A 442 18.88 -23.98 3.17
C ASP A 442 18.21 -25.36 3.30
N VAL A 443 18.82 -26.34 2.63
CA VAL A 443 18.42 -27.74 2.71
C VAL A 443 19.63 -28.58 3.09
N GLN A 444 19.42 -29.58 3.95
CA GLN A 444 20.46 -30.52 4.32
C GLN A 444 21.02 -31.28 3.10
N HIS A 445 22.34 -31.37 3.04
CA HIS A 445 23.04 -32.15 2.02
C HIS A 445 22.63 -33.63 2.04
N THR A 446 21.89 -34.04 1.01
CA THR A 446 21.39 -35.41 0.78
C THR A 446 21.26 -35.64 -0.73
N GLN A 447 21.03 -36.88 -1.17
CA GLN A 447 20.79 -37.18 -2.59
C GLN A 447 19.57 -36.44 -3.20
N ASN A 448 18.62 -36.00 -2.36
CA ASN A 448 17.41 -35.29 -2.79
C ASN A 448 17.45 -33.78 -2.49
N GLU A 449 18.62 -33.23 -2.13
CA GLU A 449 18.74 -31.82 -1.69
C GLU A 449 18.17 -30.82 -2.71
N SER A 450 18.45 -31.03 -4.01
CA SER A 450 17.99 -30.16 -5.09
C SER A 450 16.47 -30.24 -5.27
N VAL A 451 15.90 -31.45 -5.16
CA VAL A 451 14.45 -31.68 -5.22
C VAL A 451 13.74 -30.99 -4.07
N TYR A 452 14.28 -31.10 -2.86
CA TYR A 452 13.72 -30.45 -1.68
C TYR A 452 13.85 -28.92 -1.75
N LEU A 453 14.97 -28.40 -2.25
CA LEU A 453 15.15 -26.96 -2.45
C LEU A 453 14.11 -26.40 -3.43
N ASP A 454 13.91 -27.06 -4.57
CA ASP A 454 12.90 -26.66 -5.57
C ASP A 454 11.49 -26.67 -4.97
N GLN A 455 11.12 -27.73 -4.24
CA GLN A 455 9.81 -27.85 -3.59
C GLN A 455 9.54 -26.73 -2.59
N VAL A 456 10.52 -26.41 -1.73
CA VAL A 456 10.39 -25.38 -0.71
C VAL A 456 10.33 -24.00 -1.32
N LEU A 457 11.24 -23.67 -2.25
CA LEU A 457 11.25 -22.38 -2.93
C LEU A 457 9.92 -22.09 -3.62
N ARG A 458 9.36 -23.07 -4.33
CA ARG A 458 8.05 -22.93 -5.01
C ARG A 458 6.90 -22.73 -4.03
N GLU A 459 6.91 -23.45 -2.90
CA GLU A 459 5.89 -23.30 -1.86
C GLU A 459 5.92 -21.88 -1.24
N LEU A 460 7.12 -21.41 -0.91
CA LEU A 460 7.35 -20.09 -0.31
C LEU A 460 6.96 -18.95 -1.25
N HIS A 461 7.39 -19.01 -2.51
CA HIS A 461 7.07 -17.98 -3.51
C HIS A 461 5.58 -17.93 -3.83
N ALA A 462 4.92 -19.09 -3.89
CA ALA A 462 3.47 -19.18 -4.11
C ALA A 462 2.64 -18.66 -2.93
N HIS A 463 3.21 -18.51 -1.73
CA HIS A 463 2.46 -18.04 -0.57
C HIS A 463 2.34 -16.50 -0.57
N PRO A 464 1.13 -15.91 -0.53
CA PRO A 464 0.94 -14.47 -0.70
C PRO A 464 1.54 -13.60 0.43
N ALA A 465 1.69 -14.15 1.63
CA ALA A 465 2.22 -13.41 2.78
C ALA A 465 3.76 -13.29 2.79
N ILE A 466 4.47 -14.11 2.00
CA ILE A 466 5.93 -14.04 1.93
C ILE A 466 6.32 -12.84 1.07
N GLN A 467 7.21 -12.00 1.60
CA GLN A 467 7.64 -10.76 0.95
C GLN A 467 9.07 -10.82 0.42
N GLY A 468 9.86 -11.81 0.81
CA GLY A 468 11.19 -12.04 0.28
C GLY A 468 11.79 -13.34 0.78
N ILE A 469 12.77 -13.86 0.03
CA ILE A 469 13.50 -15.09 0.35
C ILE A 469 14.99 -14.83 0.22
N ILE A 470 15.74 -15.13 1.27
CA ILE A 470 17.19 -15.14 1.27
C ILE A 470 17.66 -16.54 1.65
N MET A 471 18.52 -17.10 0.82
CA MET A 471 19.13 -18.41 1.04
C MET A 471 20.39 -18.30 1.89
N TRP A 472 20.75 -19.38 2.59
CA TRP A 472 21.93 -19.45 3.44
C TRP A 472 23.02 -20.35 2.85
N ALA A 473 23.45 -20.03 1.63
CA ALA A 473 24.44 -20.79 0.88
C ALA A 473 25.65 -19.93 0.50
N ALA A 474 26.22 -19.24 1.49
CA ALA A 474 27.42 -18.45 1.32
C ALA A 474 28.64 -19.35 1.09
N TRP A 475 29.42 -19.05 0.05
CA TRP A 475 30.64 -19.79 -0.27
C TRP A 475 31.82 -19.31 0.59
N ARG A 476 32.59 -20.23 1.20
CA ARG A 476 33.77 -19.90 2.04
C ARG A 476 35.00 -20.75 1.64
N PRO A 477 36.06 -20.19 1.08
CA PRO A 477 37.28 -20.94 0.82
C PRO A 477 38.14 -21.10 2.10
N PRO A 478 38.86 -22.22 2.28
CA PRO A 478 38.78 -23.49 1.55
C PRO A 478 37.68 -24.44 2.09
N ARG A 479 36.88 -23.99 3.07
CA ARG A 479 35.97 -24.84 3.87
C ARG A 479 34.65 -25.20 3.17
N GLY A 480 34.39 -24.65 1.99
CA GLY A 480 33.11 -24.80 1.29
C GLY A 480 32.00 -23.99 1.97
N CYS A 481 30.76 -24.47 1.91
CA CYS A 481 29.60 -23.80 2.49
C CYS A 481 29.15 -24.55 3.76
N TRP A 482 28.33 -23.90 4.58
CA TRP A 482 27.90 -24.45 5.87
C TRP A 482 27.08 -25.75 5.74
N ARG A 483 25.95 -25.67 5.02
CA ARG A 483 25.01 -26.80 4.88
C ARG A 483 24.62 -27.08 3.44
N MET A 484 24.48 -26.03 2.65
CA MET A 484 24.14 -26.07 1.25
C MET A 484 25.11 -25.18 0.48
N CYS A 485 25.72 -25.72 -0.57
CA CYS A 485 26.45 -24.94 -1.56
C CYS A 485 25.60 -24.80 -2.81
N LEU A 486 25.72 -23.66 -3.51
CA LEU A 486 25.18 -23.52 -4.87
C LEU A 486 26.24 -23.83 -5.94
N THR A 487 27.51 -23.81 -5.55
CA THR A 487 28.64 -23.91 -6.49
C THR A 487 29.85 -24.57 -5.83
N ASP A 488 30.73 -25.16 -6.64
CA ASP A 488 32.03 -25.69 -6.20
C ASP A 488 33.07 -24.57 -6.02
N ASN A 489 34.36 -24.94 -5.84
CA ASN A 489 35.43 -23.96 -5.64
C ASN A 489 35.89 -23.24 -6.91
N ASP A 490 35.50 -23.76 -8.08
CA ASP A 490 35.81 -23.19 -9.39
C ASP A 490 34.62 -22.38 -9.95
N PHE A 491 33.59 -22.19 -9.12
CA PHE A 491 32.34 -21.51 -9.45
C PHE A 491 31.50 -22.21 -10.53
N ASN A 492 31.64 -23.54 -10.67
CA ASN A 492 30.70 -24.37 -11.42
C ASN A 492 29.47 -24.66 -10.54
N ASN A 493 28.28 -24.60 -11.12
CA ASN A 493 27.05 -24.89 -10.38
C ASN A 493 27.02 -26.33 -9.88
N LEU A 494 26.53 -26.49 -8.65
CA LEU A 494 26.04 -27.78 -8.17
C LEU A 494 24.56 -27.93 -8.55
N ALA A 495 23.97 -29.11 -8.34
CA ALA A 495 22.56 -29.37 -8.65
C ALA A 495 21.58 -28.38 -7.96
N THR A 496 21.92 -27.93 -6.76
CA THR A 496 21.23 -26.86 -6.03
C THR A 496 21.40 -25.48 -6.68
N GLY A 497 22.59 -25.17 -7.20
CA GLY A 497 22.84 -23.98 -8.02
C GLY A 497 22.02 -23.98 -9.30
N ASP A 498 21.90 -25.14 -9.95
CA ASP A 498 21.04 -25.29 -11.14
C ASP A 498 19.56 -25.08 -10.82
N VAL A 499 19.08 -25.56 -9.67
CA VAL A 499 17.73 -25.26 -9.19
C VAL A 499 17.53 -23.75 -9.01
N VAL A 500 18.48 -23.08 -8.38
CA VAL A 500 18.41 -21.62 -8.18
C VAL A 500 18.46 -20.86 -9.50
N ASP A 501 19.37 -21.21 -10.41
CA ASP A 501 19.47 -20.56 -11.71
C ASP A 501 18.22 -20.83 -12.57
N ASN A 502 17.60 -22.00 -12.44
CA ASN A 502 16.30 -22.31 -13.07
C ASN A 502 15.17 -21.48 -12.46
N ILE A 503 15.13 -21.32 -11.15
CA ILE A 503 14.11 -20.51 -10.45
C ILE A 503 14.29 -19.03 -10.76
N ILE A 504 15.52 -18.52 -10.78
CA ILE A 504 15.81 -17.16 -11.25
C ILE A 504 15.30 -17.06 -12.68
N ARG A 505 15.64 -17.97 -13.59
CA ARG A 505 15.14 -17.92 -14.98
C ARG A 505 13.62 -18.05 -15.11
N GLU A 506 12.96 -18.75 -14.19
CA GLU A 506 11.50 -18.91 -14.19
C GLU A 506 10.81 -17.66 -13.65
N TRP A 507 11.29 -17.10 -12.54
CA TRP A 507 10.70 -15.94 -11.86
C TRP A 507 11.23 -14.61 -12.39
N THR A 508 12.25 -14.65 -13.25
CA THR A 508 12.75 -13.53 -14.03
C THR A 508 12.44 -13.76 -15.50
N HIS A 509 11.63 -12.89 -16.07
CA HIS A 509 11.32 -12.97 -17.49
C HIS A 509 12.51 -12.47 -18.30
N LYS A 510 13.38 -13.39 -18.73
CA LYS A 510 14.44 -13.10 -19.70
C LYS A 510 13.99 -13.48 -21.11
N GLY A 511 13.82 -12.48 -21.97
CA GLY A 511 13.68 -12.65 -23.42
C GLY A 511 12.39 -13.32 -23.85
N PHE A 512 11.25 -12.87 -23.32
CA PHE A 512 9.96 -13.37 -23.79
C PHE A 512 9.68 -12.79 -25.16
N VAL A 513 9.68 -13.66 -26.17
CA VAL A 513 9.44 -13.28 -27.56
C VAL A 513 8.04 -13.72 -27.96
N GLY A 514 7.21 -12.73 -28.27
CA GLY A 514 5.92 -12.89 -28.90
C GLY A 514 5.95 -12.53 -30.36
N THR A 515 5.02 -13.09 -31.10
CA THR A 515 4.56 -12.49 -32.34
C THR A 515 3.14 -12.01 -32.13
N THR A 516 2.85 -10.83 -32.62
CA THR A 516 1.49 -10.34 -32.71
C THR A 516 0.66 -11.21 -33.65
N ASP A 517 -0.62 -11.37 -33.32
CA ASP A 517 -1.61 -12.01 -34.19
C ASP A 517 -1.96 -11.11 -35.38
N SER A 518 -2.94 -11.54 -36.19
CA SER A 518 -3.42 -10.76 -37.36
C SER A 518 -3.88 -9.35 -37.01
N ASP A 519 -4.30 -9.14 -35.76
CA ASP A 519 -4.87 -7.90 -35.25
C ASP A 519 -3.82 -7.08 -34.48
N GLY A 520 -2.54 -7.44 -34.63
CA GLY A 520 -1.43 -6.74 -34.01
C GLY A 520 -1.31 -7.00 -32.51
N TYR A 521 -2.07 -7.93 -31.93
CA TYR A 521 -2.07 -8.15 -30.48
C TYR A 521 -1.15 -9.27 -30.04
N PHE A 522 -0.60 -9.10 -28.84
CA PHE A 522 0.15 -10.13 -28.12
C PHE A 522 -0.18 -10.09 -26.63
N SER A 523 -0.80 -11.16 -26.12
CA SER A 523 -1.15 -11.28 -24.70
C SER A 523 -0.21 -12.23 -23.97
N THR A 524 0.16 -11.89 -22.74
CA THR A 524 0.96 -12.77 -21.88
C THR A 524 0.77 -12.49 -20.39
N SER A 525 1.33 -13.35 -19.55
CA SER A 525 1.35 -13.20 -18.09
C SER A 525 2.77 -12.92 -17.62
N LEU A 526 3.01 -11.73 -17.05
CA LEU A 526 4.31 -11.27 -16.57
C LEU A 526 4.40 -11.27 -15.05
N PHE A 527 5.59 -11.55 -14.50
CA PHE A 527 5.86 -11.39 -13.07
C PHE A 527 5.86 -9.91 -12.71
N HIS A 528 5.50 -9.58 -11.46
CA HIS A 528 5.55 -8.21 -11.00
C HIS A 528 7.00 -7.68 -11.06
N GLY A 529 7.18 -6.54 -11.73
CA GLY A 529 8.47 -5.94 -11.96
C GLY A 529 8.41 -4.90 -13.07
N VAL A 530 9.58 -4.39 -13.46
CA VAL A 530 9.76 -3.42 -14.54
C VAL A 530 10.32 -4.13 -15.77
N TYR A 531 9.78 -3.84 -16.94
CA TYR A 531 10.12 -4.48 -18.21
C TYR A 531 10.50 -3.45 -19.28
N GLU A 532 11.51 -3.78 -20.08
CA GLU A 532 11.82 -3.15 -21.37
C GLU A 532 11.20 -3.99 -22.49
N ALA A 533 10.45 -3.36 -23.40
CA ALA A 533 9.87 -4.01 -24.56
C ALA A 533 10.57 -3.55 -25.84
N ARG A 534 11.01 -4.48 -26.68
CA ARG A 534 11.61 -4.22 -28.00
C ARG A 534 10.75 -4.84 -29.08
N ILE A 535 10.42 -4.07 -30.10
CA ILE A 535 9.57 -4.51 -31.20
C ILE A 535 10.41 -4.53 -32.46
N SER A 536 10.36 -5.62 -33.22
CA SER A 536 11.05 -5.75 -34.50
C SER A 536 10.11 -6.30 -35.57
N HIS A 537 10.11 -5.64 -36.72
CA HIS A 537 9.41 -6.01 -37.93
C HIS A 537 10.37 -5.76 -39.11
N PHE A 538 10.16 -6.34 -40.29
CA PHE A 538 11.06 -6.18 -41.45
C PHE A 538 11.02 -4.74 -42.04
N SER A 539 11.48 -3.76 -41.26
CA SER A 539 11.90 -2.41 -41.64
C SER A 539 12.21 -1.59 -40.35
N GLY A 540 13.43 -1.72 -39.81
CA GLY A 540 14.02 -0.79 -38.82
C GLY A 540 13.65 -1.01 -37.34
N GLU A 541 14.66 -0.97 -36.46
CA GLU A 541 14.51 -0.96 -34.99
C GLU A 541 14.09 0.44 -34.49
N LYS A 542 13.03 0.50 -33.67
CA LYS A 542 12.69 1.66 -32.82
C LYS A 542 12.28 1.18 -31.43
N SER A 543 12.72 1.92 -30.41
CA SER A 543 12.32 1.78 -29.01
C SER A 543 11.28 2.84 -28.65
N GLU A 544 10.16 2.46 -28.04
CA GLU A 544 9.16 3.42 -27.52
C GLU A 544 8.74 3.11 -26.08
N LYS A 545 8.42 4.18 -25.35
CA LYS A 545 7.91 4.20 -23.97
C LYS A 545 6.38 4.33 -23.99
N ILE A 546 5.71 3.57 -23.13
CA ILE A 546 4.24 3.45 -23.03
C ILE A 546 3.61 4.73 -22.44
N ASN A 547 2.55 5.24 -23.09
CA ASN A 547 1.61 6.25 -22.56
C ASN A 547 0.20 5.64 -22.38
N GLU A 548 -0.56 6.18 -21.43
CA GLU A 548 -1.88 5.72 -20.96
C GLU A 548 -3.03 6.06 -21.94
N CYS A 549 -3.31 5.20 -22.91
CA CYS A 549 -4.56 5.19 -23.65
C CYS A 549 -4.96 3.74 -24.00
N LEU A 550 -6.26 3.47 -24.18
CA LEU A 550 -6.74 2.10 -24.33
C LEU A 550 -6.93 1.71 -25.80
N ALA A 551 -6.60 0.47 -26.15
CA ALA A 551 -6.90 -0.08 -27.48
C ALA A 551 -8.40 -0.17 -27.76
N LYS A 552 -9.21 -0.40 -26.71
CA LYS A 552 -10.67 -0.40 -26.74
C LYS A 552 -11.22 0.54 -25.67
N PRO A 553 -12.31 1.28 -25.95
CA PRO A 553 -12.96 2.06 -24.91
C PRO A 553 -13.59 1.11 -23.88
N GLU A 554 -13.63 1.53 -22.62
CA GLU A 554 -14.45 0.83 -21.61
C GLU A 554 -15.93 1.14 -21.83
N GLU A 555 -16.81 0.32 -21.25
CA GLU A 555 -18.26 0.54 -21.30
C GLU A 555 -18.65 1.94 -20.77
N ALA A 556 -19.76 2.47 -21.29
CA ALA A 556 -20.23 3.78 -20.89
C ALA A 556 -20.54 3.82 -19.37
N HIS A 557 -19.94 4.77 -18.65
CA HIS A 557 -20.23 4.96 -17.23
C HIS A 557 -21.74 5.12 -16.99
N TYR A 558 -22.26 4.58 -15.88
CA TYR A 558 -23.69 4.61 -15.55
C TYR A 558 -24.59 4.03 -16.65
N GLY A 559 -24.07 3.12 -17.49
CA GLY A 559 -24.80 2.57 -18.64
C GLY A 559 -25.19 3.63 -19.67
N GLY A 560 -24.44 4.75 -19.74
CA GLY A 560 -24.71 5.91 -20.60
C GLY A 560 -25.59 6.99 -19.96
N GLY A 561 -26.21 6.74 -18.81
CA GLY A 561 -27.09 7.71 -18.15
C GLY A 561 -28.31 8.07 -19.01
N ILE A 562 -28.48 9.34 -19.35
CA ILE A 562 -29.56 9.82 -20.24
C ILE A 562 -29.20 9.77 -21.74
N VAL A 563 -28.02 9.27 -22.08
CA VAL A 563 -27.58 9.12 -23.48
C VAL A 563 -28.30 7.96 -24.15
N VAL A 564 -28.96 8.23 -25.26
CA VAL A 564 -29.52 7.21 -26.14
C VAL A 564 -28.38 6.61 -26.97
N ASN A 565 -28.29 5.28 -26.96
CA ASN A 565 -27.31 4.51 -27.72
C ASN A 565 -25.84 4.94 -27.42
N PRO A 566 -25.42 4.83 -26.14
CA PRO A 566 -24.16 5.38 -25.65
C PRO A 566 -22.91 4.69 -26.20
N GLU A 567 -23.01 3.41 -26.55
CA GLU A 567 -21.94 2.56 -27.12
C GLU A 567 -22.15 2.29 -28.62
N LEU A 568 -23.06 3.06 -29.24
CA LEU A 568 -23.32 3.01 -30.69
C LEU A 568 -23.68 1.61 -31.24
N ASN A 569 -24.13 0.70 -30.37
CA ASN A 569 -24.53 -0.67 -30.71
C ASN A 569 -25.70 -0.74 -31.71
N HIS A 570 -26.49 0.32 -31.81
CA HIS A 570 -27.64 0.46 -32.72
C HIS A 570 -27.42 1.52 -33.81
N GLY A 571 -26.18 1.62 -34.34
CA GLY A 571 -25.83 2.57 -35.39
C GLY A 571 -25.87 4.01 -34.90
N LEU A 572 -26.36 4.94 -35.72
CA LEU A 572 -26.52 6.36 -35.35
C LEU A 572 -27.85 6.67 -34.66
N LYS A 573 -28.56 5.68 -34.11
CA LYS A 573 -29.86 5.92 -33.44
C LYS A 573 -29.69 6.94 -32.30
N GLY A 574 -30.40 8.07 -32.39
CA GLY A 574 -30.32 9.17 -31.41
C GLY A 574 -29.21 10.20 -31.67
N TRP A 575 -28.34 9.95 -32.65
CA TRP A 575 -27.22 10.81 -33.03
C TRP A 575 -27.47 11.44 -34.41
N THR A 576 -27.22 12.74 -34.52
CA THR A 576 -27.44 13.53 -35.74
C THR A 576 -26.24 14.42 -36.00
N ILE A 577 -26.13 15.01 -37.20
CA ILE A 577 -25.05 15.96 -37.49
C ILE A 577 -25.27 17.32 -36.82
N PHE A 578 -24.18 17.97 -36.43
CA PHE A 578 -24.12 19.32 -35.90
C PHE A 578 -23.08 20.14 -36.66
N GLY A 579 -23.53 21.11 -37.47
CA GLY A 579 -22.68 21.82 -38.41
C GLY A 579 -22.49 21.06 -39.73
N ASP A 580 -21.37 21.30 -40.42
CA ASP A 580 -21.05 20.70 -41.72
C ASP A 580 -20.03 19.57 -41.61
N GLY A 581 -20.27 18.44 -42.26
CA GLY A 581 -19.36 17.30 -42.26
C GLY A 581 -20.09 16.00 -42.62
N LYS A 582 -19.41 14.88 -42.44
CA LYS A 582 -19.96 13.55 -42.67
C LYS A 582 -19.93 12.75 -41.37
N VAL A 583 -21.11 12.42 -40.83
CA VAL A 583 -21.24 11.60 -39.62
C VAL A 583 -21.54 10.16 -40.03
N GLU A 584 -20.71 9.23 -39.59
CA GLU A 584 -20.83 7.82 -39.91
C GLU A 584 -20.74 6.96 -38.66
N HIS A 585 -21.51 5.88 -38.65
CA HIS A 585 -21.30 4.77 -37.72
C HIS A 585 -20.25 3.85 -38.33
N GLN A 586 -19.24 3.50 -37.53
CA GLN A 586 -18.21 2.56 -37.93
C GLN A 586 -18.07 1.48 -36.87
N GLU A 587 -17.59 0.33 -37.32
CA GLU A 587 -17.23 -0.80 -36.46
C GLU A 587 -15.77 -1.14 -36.78
N SER A 588 -14.90 -1.12 -35.78
CA SER A 588 -13.52 -1.59 -35.93
C SER A 588 -13.49 -3.11 -36.10
N GLU A 589 -12.38 -3.63 -36.60
CA GLU A 589 -12.18 -5.07 -36.84
C GLU A 589 -12.41 -5.93 -35.58
N ASP A 590 -12.14 -5.37 -34.41
CA ASP A 590 -12.31 -6.04 -33.12
C ASP A 590 -13.71 -5.88 -32.50
N GLY A 591 -14.67 -5.37 -33.28
CA GLY A 591 -16.09 -5.26 -32.95
C GLY A 591 -16.49 -4.00 -32.18
N ASN A 592 -15.59 -3.04 -31.97
CA ASN A 592 -15.93 -1.77 -31.30
C ASN A 592 -16.73 -0.87 -32.24
N LYS A 593 -17.88 -0.38 -31.78
CA LYS A 593 -18.80 0.43 -32.59
C LYS A 593 -18.73 1.86 -32.14
N TYR A 594 -18.45 2.79 -33.04
CA TYR A 594 -18.28 4.19 -32.70
C TYR A 594 -18.86 5.10 -33.77
N VAL A 595 -19.01 6.37 -33.41
CA VAL A 595 -19.36 7.42 -34.35
C VAL A 595 -18.10 8.18 -34.74
N VAL A 596 -17.94 8.41 -36.04
CA VAL A 596 -16.89 9.29 -36.57
C VAL A 596 -17.53 10.48 -37.26
N VAL A 597 -16.92 11.65 -37.08
CA VAL A 597 -17.18 12.81 -37.92
C VAL A 597 -15.96 13.14 -38.76
N SER A 598 -16.15 13.15 -40.08
CA SER A 598 -15.12 13.46 -41.07
C SER A 598 -15.53 14.64 -41.97
N ASN A 599 -14.61 15.13 -42.81
CA ASN A 599 -14.82 16.27 -43.71
C ASN A 599 -15.32 17.54 -42.98
N ARG A 600 -14.72 17.84 -41.83
CA ARG A 600 -15.10 18.96 -40.97
C ARG A 600 -14.57 20.28 -41.56
N ASN A 601 -15.47 21.24 -41.80
CA ASN A 601 -15.11 22.59 -42.26
C ASN A 601 -15.10 23.65 -41.14
N GLY A 602 -15.21 23.23 -39.87
CA GLY A 602 -15.24 24.11 -38.71
C GLY A 602 -14.93 23.35 -37.41
N THR A 603 -14.38 24.04 -36.42
CA THR A 603 -13.90 23.47 -35.15
C THR A 603 -15.01 22.78 -34.35
N PHE A 604 -16.24 23.29 -34.43
CA PHE A 604 -17.42 22.77 -33.76
C PHE A 604 -18.21 21.73 -34.57
N ASN A 605 -17.83 21.47 -35.83
CA ASN A 605 -18.57 20.55 -36.69
C ASN A 605 -18.38 19.11 -36.19
N CYS A 606 -19.47 18.48 -35.75
CA CYS A 606 -19.45 17.17 -35.12
C CYS A 606 -20.80 16.45 -35.30
N PHE A 607 -21.00 15.35 -34.59
CA PHE A 607 -22.32 14.79 -34.32
C PHE A 607 -22.87 15.30 -32.98
N THR A 608 -24.18 15.18 -32.78
CA THR A 608 -24.89 15.65 -31.59
C THR A 608 -26.06 14.76 -31.21
N GLN A 609 -26.40 14.81 -29.93
CA GLN A 609 -27.68 14.37 -29.38
C GLN A 609 -28.28 15.51 -28.57
N LYS A 610 -29.59 15.69 -28.70
CA LYS A 610 -30.35 16.71 -27.99
C LYS A 610 -30.77 16.17 -26.62
N PHE A 611 -30.38 16.86 -25.56
CA PHE A 611 -30.76 16.58 -24.18
C PHE A 611 -31.68 17.68 -23.67
N ASN A 612 -32.63 17.34 -22.80
CA ASN A 612 -33.37 18.34 -22.03
C ASN A 612 -32.69 18.45 -20.67
N LEU A 613 -31.79 19.42 -20.52
CA LEU A 613 -31.10 19.65 -19.25
C LEU A 613 -32.02 20.43 -18.32
N GLU A 614 -31.99 20.07 -17.04
CA GLU A 614 -32.79 20.66 -15.98
C GLU A 614 -31.89 21.52 -15.10
N LYS A 615 -32.38 22.71 -14.77
CA LYS A 615 -31.78 23.54 -13.72
C LYS A 615 -31.76 22.75 -12.41
N ASP A 616 -30.75 23.04 -11.57
CA ASP A 616 -30.58 22.45 -10.24
C ASP A 616 -30.23 20.93 -10.25
N LYS A 617 -29.89 20.37 -11.42
CA LYS A 617 -29.23 19.07 -11.56
C LYS A 617 -27.73 19.24 -11.79
N LEU A 618 -26.98 18.26 -11.33
CA LEU A 618 -25.53 18.13 -11.51
C LEU A 618 -25.27 17.04 -12.55
N TYR A 619 -24.58 17.35 -13.64
CA TYR A 619 -24.38 16.40 -14.73
C TYR A 619 -22.94 15.92 -14.78
N MET A 620 -22.76 14.61 -14.62
CA MET A 620 -21.47 13.96 -14.84
C MET A 620 -21.37 13.49 -16.29
N PHE A 621 -20.29 13.86 -16.97
CA PHE A 621 -20.04 13.53 -18.35
C PHE A 621 -18.80 12.65 -18.49
N SER A 622 -18.86 11.66 -19.36
CA SER A 622 -17.66 10.99 -19.86
C SER A 622 -17.86 10.49 -21.29
N ALA A 623 -16.78 10.43 -22.05
CA ALA A 623 -16.74 9.81 -23.36
C ALA A 623 -15.33 9.28 -23.62
N TRP A 624 -15.22 8.28 -24.47
CA TRP A 624 -13.94 7.84 -25.01
C TRP A 624 -13.77 8.45 -26.39
N LEU A 625 -12.61 9.07 -26.63
CA LEU A 625 -12.29 9.76 -27.88
C LEU A 625 -11.03 9.19 -28.51
N ARG A 626 -11.05 9.09 -29.83
CA ARG A 626 -9.88 8.80 -30.66
C ARG A 626 -9.87 9.80 -31.82
N VAL A 627 -8.69 10.06 -32.37
CA VAL A 627 -8.54 10.91 -33.56
C VAL A 627 -7.90 10.17 -34.72
N SER A 628 -8.15 10.64 -35.94
CA SER A 628 -7.63 10.03 -37.18
C SER A 628 -6.13 10.22 -37.40
N GLN A 629 -5.52 11.26 -36.83
CA GLN A 629 -4.08 11.52 -36.95
C GLN A 629 -3.55 12.33 -35.77
N GLY A 630 -2.26 12.14 -35.44
CA GLY A 630 -1.55 12.91 -34.43
C GLY A 630 -2.16 12.83 -33.02
N GLU A 631 -2.02 13.92 -32.28
CA GLU A 631 -2.73 14.17 -31.03
C GLU A 631 -3.59 15.43 -31.21
N ALA A 632 -4.79 15.44 -30.65
CA ALA A 632 -5.65 16.62 -30.67
C ALA A 632 -6.22 16.89 -29.28
N HIS A 633 -6.22 18.16 -28.90
CA HIS A 633 -6.86 18.61 -27.68
C HIS A 633 -8.36 18.81 -27.95
N VAL A 634 -9.19 17.94 -27.40
CA VAL A 634 -10.63 17.88 -27.70
C VAL A 634 -11.47 18.27 -26.50
N ALA A 635 -12.38 19.21 -26.68
CA ALA A 635 -13.39 19.61 -25.70
C ALA A 635 -14.73 18.91 -25.95
N ALA A 636 -15.45 18.59 -24.88
CA ALA A 636 -16.87 18.25 -24.94
C ALA A 636 -17.72 19.49 -24.60
N MET A 637 -18.60 19.86 -25.52
CA MET A 637 -19.36 21.11 -25.51
C MET A 637 -20.86 20.84 -25.42
N PHE A 638 -21.57 21.64 -24.63
CA PHE A 638 -23.03 21.67 -24.60
C PHE A 638 -23.53 23.05 -25.01
N LYS A 639 -24.20 23.14 -26.16
CA LYS A 639 -24.91 24.36 -26.59
C LYS A 639 -26.32 24.38 -25.99
N THR A 640 -26.56 25.28 -25.05
CA THR A 640 -27.86 25.50 -24.40
C THR A 640 -28.55 26.73 -25.03
N GLN A 641 -29.78 27.03 -24.61
CA GLN A 641 -30.45 28.28 -25.02
C GLN A 641 -29.77 29.55 -24.50
N THR A 642 -29.06 29.44 -23.36
CA THR A 642 -28.45 30.57 -22.66
C THR A 642 -26.96 30.73 -22.95
N GLY A 643 -26.38 29.83 -23.75
CA GLY A 643 -24.97 29.92 -24.17
C GLY A 643 -24.33 28.55 -24.36
N TYR A 644 -23.05 28.46 -24.03
CA TYR A 644 -22.25 27.25 -24.16
C TYR A 644 -21.69 26.83 -22.80
N GLN A 645 -21.56 25.53 -22.59
CA GLN A 645 -20.94 24.94 -21.40
C GLN A 645 -19.88 23.94 -21.84
N ILE A 646 -18.68 24.05 -21.30
CA ILE A 646 -17.60 23.08 -21.53
C ILE A 646 -17.69 22.04 -20.42
N ALA A 647 -17.88 20.77 -20.78
CA ALA A 647 -17.92 19.69 -19.81
C ALA A 647 -16.51 19.30 -19.35
N GLY A 648 -15.55 19.25 -20.26
CA GLY A 648 -14.16 18.92 -19.97
C GLY A 648 -13.35 18.75 -21.25
N TRP A 649 -12.06 18.46 -21.07
CA TRP A 649 -11.07 18.32 -22.14
C TRP A 649 -10.33 17.00 -22.04
N THR A 650 -9.82 16.51 -23.17
CA THR A 650 -8.85 15.41 -23.19
C THR A 650 -7.84 15.61 -24.30
N MET A 651 -6.69 14.94 -24.17
CA MET A 651 -5.73 14.80 -25.27
C MET A 651 -6.05 13.49 -25.99
N ALA A 652 -6.84 13.57 -27.06
CA ALA A 652 -7.17 12.43 -27.90
C ALA A 652 -5.99 12.12 -28.82
N GLN A 653 -5.67 10.84 -29.00
CA GLN A 653 -4.52 10.43 -29.78
C GLN A 653 -4.94 9.47 -30.88
N LYS A 654 -4.15 9.43 -31.95
CA LYS A 654 -4.23 8.38 -32.94
C LYS A 654 -3.93 7.03 -32.26
N GLY A 655 -4.53 5.97 -32.77
CA GLY A 655 -4.21 4.59 -32.36
C GLY A 655 -4.87 4.10 -31.08
N CYS A 656 -5.45 4.99 -30.28
CA CYS A 656 -6.01 4.60 -28.99
C CYS A 656 -7.14 5.53 -28.52
N TRP A 657 -7.94 5.02 -27.59
CA TRP A 657 -9.03 5.72 -26.95
C TRP A 657 -8.56 6.43 -25.68
N SER A 658 -8.75 7.75 -25.66
CA SER A 658 -8.49 8.63 -24.53
C SER A 658 -9.80 8.92 -23.80
N MET A 659 -9.81 8.75 -22.47
CA MET A 659 -10.95 9.12 -21.65
C MET A 659 -11.04 10.65 -21.56
N LEU A 660 -12.22 11.19 -21.86
CA LEU A 660 -12.62 12.52 -21.45
C LEU A 660 -13.62 12.37 -20.31
N LYS A 661 -13.29 12.94 -19.16
CA LYS A 661 -14.20 13.02 -18.02
C LYS A 661 -14.43 14.48 -17.67
N GLY A 662 -15.66 14.84 -17.40
CA GLY A 662 -16.04 16.23 -17.19
C GLY A 662 -17.40 16.35 -16.52
N GLY A 663 -17.89 17.56 -16.36
CA GLY A 663 -19.23 17.77 -15.82
C GLY A 663 -19.70 19.21 -15.91
N ILE A 664 -21.02 19.38 -15.90
CA ILE A 664 -21.66 20.69 -16.08
C ILE A 664 -22.79 20.90 -15.08
N VAL A 665 -23.08 22.17 -14.84
CA VAL A 665 -24.30 22.65 -14.17
C VAL A 665 -24.94 23.68 -15.09
N VAL A 666 -26.26 23.64 -15.24
CA VAL A 666 -26.99 24.56 -16.13
C VAL A 666 -27.78 25.59 -15.36
N ASN A 667 -27.79 26.83 -15.86
CA ASN A 667 -28.47 27.96 -15.22
C ASN A 667 -29.99 27.98 -15.46
N SER A 668 -30.48 27.23 -16.46
CA SER A 668 -31.89 27.18 -16.86
C SER A 668 -32.24 25.82 -17.46
N SER A 669 -33.42 25.31 -17.15
CA SER A 669 -33.93 24.09 -17.79
C SER A 669 -34.19 24.39 -19.27
N SER A 670 -33.42 23.77 -20.16
CA SER A 670 -33.50 24.03 -21.59
C SER A 670 -32.95 22.86 -22.41
N PRO A 671 -33.34 22.74 -23.68
CA PRO A 671 -32.66 21.83 -24.58
C PRO A 671 -31.19 22.20 -24.75
N ALA A 672 -30.32 21.20 -24.76
CA ALA A 672 -28.90 21.33 -25.00
C ALA A 672 -28.42 20.33 -26.05
N TYR A 673 -27.45 20.74 -26.86
CA TYR A 673 -26.84 19.92 -27.89
C TYR A 673 -25.39 19.62 -27.51
N LEU A 674 -25.07 18.33 -27.30
CA LEU A 674 -23.70 17.87 -27.10
C LEU A 674 -22.95 17.88 -28.43
N TYR A 675 -21.73 18.37 -28.48
CA TYR A 675 -20.81 18.20 -29.60
C TYR A 675 -19.36 18.19 -29.08
N PHE A 676 -18.42 17.80 -29.93
CA PHE A 676 -16.99 17.82 -29.60
C PHE A 676 -16.27 18.81 -30.49
N GLU A 677 -15.31 19.54 -29.92
CA GLU A 677 -14.59 20.61 -30.59
C GLU A 677 -13.07 20.41 -30.44
N THR A 678 -12.34 20.70 -31.52
CA THR A 678 -10.88 20.79 -31.57
C THR A 678 -10.49 21.82 -32.61
N GLU A 679 -9.37 22.51 -32.38
CA GLU A 679 -8.86 23.57 -33.28
C GLU A 679 -8.45 23.01 -34.65
N ASP A 680 -7.96 21.76 -34.69
CA ASP A 680 -7.57 21.13 -35.95
C ASP A 680 -8.78 20.52 -36.66
N THR A 681 -9.28 21.24 -37.67
CA THR A 681 -10.41 20.80 -38.50
C THR A 681 -10.04 19.72 -39.51
N SER A 682 -8.75 19.46 -39.73
CA SER A 682 -8.29 18.38 -40.62
C SER A 682 -8.39 16.99 -39.97
N ILE A 683 -8.59 16.95 -38.65
CA ILE A 683 -8.66 15.72 -37.87
C ILE A 683 -10.11 15.27 -37.72
N ASP A 684 -10.38 14.03 -38.14
CA ASP A 684 -11.62 13.33 -37.80
C ASP A 684 -11.64 12.97 -36.31
N ILE A 685 -12.80 13.13 -35.69
CA ILE A 685 -13.04 12.78 -34.28
C ILE A 685 -13.88 11.50 -34.25
N MET A 686 -13.38 10.47 -33.57
CA MET A 686 -14.11 9.25 -33.22
C MET A 686 -14.51 9.29 -31.76
N VAL A 687 -15.74 8.89 -31.46
CA VAL A 687 -16.26 8.89 -30.08
C VAL A 687 -17.09 7.63 -29.82
N ASP A 688 -16.93 7.09 -28.61
CA ASP A 688 -17.68 5.94 -28.11
C ASP A 688 -17.95 6.05 -26.60
N SER A 689 -18.80 5.16 -26.08
CA SER A 689 -19.10 4.97 -24.67
C SER A 689 -19.45 6.27 -23.95
N ILE A 690 -20.35 7.03 -24.56
CA ILE A 690 -20.74 8.37 -24.12
C ILE A 690 -21.73 8.24 -22.96
N SER A 691 -21.45 8.95 -21.87
CA SER A 691 -22.31 9.01 -20.70
C SER A 691 -22.59 10.44 -20.29
N LEU A 692 -23.85 10.68 -19.96
CA LEU A 692 -24.31 11.90 -19.32
C LEU A 692 -25.27 11.50 -18.20
N GLN A 693 -24.81 11.55 -16.96
CA GLN A 693 -25.59 11.13 -15.81
C GLN A 693 -26.05 12.36 -15.00
N PRO A 694 -27.36 12.64 -14.91
CA PRO A 694 -27.89 13.64 -14.00
C PRO A 694 -27.90 13.11 -12.55
N PHE A 695 -27.62 14.01 -11.61
CA PHE A 695 -27.80 13.80 -10.18
C PHE A 695 -28.58 14.97 -9.59
N THR A 696 -29.48 14.70 -8.64
CA THR A 696 -29.96 15.74 -7.73
C THR A 696 -28.85 16.16 -6.77
N HIS A 697 -29.04 17.29 -6.10
CA HIS A 697 -28.16 17.72 -5.02
C HIS A 697 -28.15 16.72 -3.86
N GLU A 698 -29.27 16.07 -3.56
CA GLU A 698 -29.37 15.04 -2.53
C GLU A 698 -28.60 13.77 -2.90
N GLU A 699 -28.72 13.31 -4.15
CA GLU A 699 -27.97 12.15 -4.65
C GLU A 699 -26.47 12.42 -4.62
N TRP A 700 -26.04 13.60 -5.10
CA TRP A 700 -24.64 14.00 -5.08
C TRP A 700 -24.09 14.11 -3.66
N LYS A 701 -24.85 14.74 -2.76
CA LYS A 701 -24.52 14.80 -1.33
C LYS A 701 -24.40 13.39 -0.74
N SER A 702 -25.33 12.49 -1.05
CA SER A 702 -25.30 11.11 -0.55
C SER A 702 -24.04 10.37 -1.03
N HIS A 703 -23.68 10.49 -2.31
CA HIS A 703 -22.43 9.92 -2.84
C HIS A 703 -21.19 10.49 -2.16
N ARG A 704 -21.17 11.81 -1.94
CA ARG A 704 -20.08 12.48 -1.23
C ARG A 704 -19.94 11.98 0.21
N ASP A 705 -21.06 11.89 0.93
CA ASP A 705 -21.09 11.44 2.33
C ASP A 705 -20.69 9.96 2.45
N GLN A 706 -21.11 9.11 1.49
CA GLN A 706 -20.66 7.72 1.38
C GLN A 706 -19.15 7.62 1.12
N ASN A 707 -18.60 8.49 0.28
CA ASN A 707 -17.16 8.55 0.03
C ASN A 707 -16.39 9.00 1.27
N ILE A 708 -16.86 10.01 2.00
CA ILE A 708 -16.28 10.43 3.27
C ILE A 708 -16.30 9.28 4.28
N GLU A 709 -17.45 8.61 4.42
CA GLU A 709 -17.61 7.46 5.31
C GLU A 709 -16.65 6.31 4.96
N LYS A 710 -16.41 6.10 3.66
CA LYS A 710 -15.51 5.05 3.15
C LYS A 710 -14.03 5.41 3.28
N ILE A 711 -13.65 6.67 3.06
CA ILE A 711 -12.25 7.08 2.81
C ILE A 711 -11.67 7.86 4.00
N ARG A 712 -12.50 8.64 4.70
CA ARG A 712 -12.05 9.54 5.77
C ARG A 712 -12.39 9.03 7.17
N LYS A 713 -13.24 8.00 7.25
CA LYS A 713 -13.71 7.42 8.51
C LYS A 713 -13.43 5.92 8.57
N SER A 714 -13.41 5.40 9.79
CA SER A 714 -13.34 3.97 10.07
C SER A 714 -14.38 3.60 11.12
N LYS A 715 -14.99 2.43 10.97
CA LYS A 715 -15.92 1.88 11.97
C LYS A 715 -15.16 1.51 13.24
N VAL A 716 -15.66 1.99 14.38
CA VAL A 716 -15.13 1.73 15.71
C VAL A 716 -16.25 1.21 16.61
N LYS A 717 -15.98 0.10 17.29
CA LYS A 717 -16.89 -0.51 18.25
C LYS A 717 -16.29 -0.37 19.64
N PHE A 718 -17.02 0.21 20.58
CA PHE A 718 -16.67 0.34 21.97
C PHE A 718 -17.35 -0.76 22.78
N GLN A 719 -16.67 -1.30 23.79
CA GLN A 719 -17.32 -2.17 24.79
C GLN A 719 -17.05 -1.64 26.19
N ALA A 720 -18.11 -1.26 26.91
CA ALA A 720 -18.08 -0.93 28.33
C ALA A 720 -18.24 -2.21 29.16
N VAL A 721 -17.35 -2.41 30.11
CA VAL A 721 -17.43 -3.53 31.06
C VAL A 721 -17.08 -3.06 32.47
N ASP A 722 -17.58 -3.74 33.49
CA ASP A 722 -17.24 -3.48 34.89
C ASP A 722 -15.84 -3.99 35.25
N LYS A 723 -15.44 -3.80 36.53
CA LYS A 723 -14.16 -4.30 37.06
C LYS A 723 -13.97 -5.82 36.96
N HIS A 724 -15.05 -6.58 36.81
CA HIS A 724 -15.05 -8.03 36.64
C HIS A 724 -15.12 -8.46 35.16
N GLY A 725 -15.17 -7.50 34.23
CA GLY A 725 -15.27 -7.75 32.79
C GLY A 725 -16.69 -8.05 32.31
N GLN A 726 -17.71 -7.87 33.15
CA GLN A 726 -19.11 -8.03 32.77
C GLN A 726 -19.60 -6.83 31.97
N PRO A 727 -20.39 -7.03 30.90
CA PRO A 727 -20.95 -5.95 30.11
C PRO A 727 -21.73 -4.93 30.94
N LEU A 728 -21.48 -3.64 30.70
CA LEU A 728 -22.29 -2.56 31.27
C LEU A 728 -23.29 -2.07 30.24
N ALA A 729 -24.54 -2.49 30.39
CA ALA A 729 -25.64 -1.98 29.58
C ALA A 729 -26.01 -0.55 29.99
N ASN A 730 -26.46 0.28 29.05
CA ASN A 730 -26.86 1.67 29.30
C ASN A 730 -25.73 2.57 29.85
N ALA A 731 -24.47 2.18 29.68
CA ALA A 731 -23.34 3.04 29.97
C ALA A 731 -23.23 4.12 28.88
N THR A 732 -23.03 5.36 29.29
CA THR A 732 -22.82 6.48 28.37
C THR A 732 -21.35 6.54 27.99
N ILE A 733 -21.02 6.29 26.73
CA ILE A 733 -19.70 6.52 26.12
C ILE A 733 -19.66 7.95 25.60
N SER A 734 -18.66 8.73 25.99
CA SER A 734 -18.39 10.08 25.46
C SER A 734 -17.06 10.09 24.75
N ILE A 735 -17.03 10.45 23.46
CA ILE A 735 -15.83 10.39 22.61
C ILE A 735 -15.42 11.80 22.19
N LYS A 736 -14.18 12.20 22.50
CA LYS A 736 -13.61 13.49 22.13
C LYS A 736 -12.43 13.29 21.16
N GLN A 737 -12.42 14.00 20.04
CA GLN A 737 -11.25 14.00 19.15
C GLN A 737 -10.18 14.98 19.67
N ASN A 738 -8.94 14.52 19.78
CA ASN A 738 -7.80 15.31 20.24
C ASN A 738 -6.94 15.84 19.10
N GLN A 739 -6.76 15.02 18.06
CA GLN A 739 -5.96 15.40 16.90
C GLN A 739 -6.64 14.87 15.64
N TRP A 740 -6.81 15.75 14.67
CA TRP A 740 -7.28 15.40 13.35
C TRP A 740 -6.09 15.12 12.42
N ARG A 741 -6.23 14.10 11.55
CA ARG A 741 -5.14 13.60 10.70
C ARG A 741 -5.06 14.24 9.32
N PHE A 742 -6.14 14.81 8.79
CA PHE A 742 -6.12 15.37 7.43
C PHE A 742 -5.55 16.80 7.45
N PRO A 743 -4.52 17.10 6.65
CA PRO A 743 -3.96 18.43 6.53
C PRO A 743 -4.96 19.49 6.02
N PHE A 744 -5.27 20.44 6.87
CA PHE A 744 -6.09 21.60 6.55
C PHE A 744 -5.41 22.86 7.10
N GLY A 745 -5.12 23.81 6.22
CA GLY A 745 -4.33 24.99 6.54
C GLY A 745 -4.86 26.26 5.92
N CYS A 746 -4.16 27.36 6.19
CA CYS A 746 -4.42 28.66 5.59
C CYS A 746 -3.09 29.38 5.37
N ALA A 747 -3.00 30.18 4.31
CA ALA A 747 -1.86 31.03 4.02
C ALA A 747 -1.66 32.10 5.11
N ILE A 748 -0.40 32.47 5.32
CA ILE A 748 -0.02 33.59 6.20
C ILE A 748 0.99 34.49 5.50
N ASN A 749 1.07 35.73 5.95
CA ASN A 749 2.09 36.70 5.52
C ASN A 749 2.79 37.31 6.74
N GLN A 750 3.80 38.14 6.49
CA GLN A 750 4.68 38.71 7.52
C GLN A 750 3.95 39.52 8.60
N ASN A 751 2.72 40.00 8.35
CA ASN A 751 1.93 40.71 9.36
C ASN A 751 1.66 39.86 10.60
N ILE A 752 1.70 38.52 10.48
CA ILE A 752 1.52 37.60 11.61
C ILE A 752 2.62 37.73 12.67
N LEU A 753 3.81 38.23 12.29
CA LEU A 753 4.93 38.39 13.22
C LEU A 753 4.64 39.47 14.26
N SER A 754 4.12 40.62 13.81
CA SER A 754 3.86 41.81 14.63
C SER A 754 2.43 41.92 15.15
N ASN A 755 1.44 41.33 14.48
CA ASN A 755 0.04 41.39 14.90
C ASN A 755 -0.34 40.19 15.78
N THR A 756 -0.45 40.44 17.09
CA THR A 756 -0.81 39.42 18.09
C THR A 756 -2.21 38.83 17.86
N ASP A 757 -3.18 39.64 17.43
CA ASP A 757 -4.55 39.15 17.21
C ASP A 757 -4.62 38.26 15.96
N TYR A 758 -3.89 38.61 14.90
CA TYR A 758 -3.74 37.73 13.72
C TYR A 758 -3.13 36.39 14.11
N LYS A 759 -2.02 36.43 14.85
CA LYS A 759 -1.34 35.25 15.36
C LYS A 759 -2.29 34.37 16.19
N ASN A 760 -3.01 34.96 17.14
CA ASN A 760 -3.98 34.23 17.98
C ASN A 760 -5.18 33.69 17.20
N TRP A 761 -5.68 34.43 16.21
CA TRP A 761 -6.76 34.00 15.35
C TRP A 761 -6.35 32.80 14.49
N PHE A 762 -5.13 32.82 13.93
CA PHE A 762 -4.59 31.74 13.10
C PHE A 762 -4.26 30.48 13.92
N LEU A 763 -3.51 30.63 15.02
CA LEU A 763 -2.99 29.51 15.83
C LEU A 763 -4.09 28.63 16.45
N ARG A 764 -5.29 29.19 16.63
CA ARG A 764 -6.48 28.46 17.12
C ARG A 764 -7.07 27.50 16.09
N ARG A 765 -6.77 27.68 14.80
CA ARG A 765 -7.46 26.98 13.69
C ARG A 765 -6.56 26.05 12.91
N PHE A 766 -5.35 26.50 12.57
CA PHE A 766 -4.55 25.85 11.54
C PHE A 766 -3.24 25.26 12.08
N LYS A 767 -2.88 24.10 11.53
CA LYS A 767 -1.60 23.40 11.78
C LYS A 767 -0.76 23.20 10.53
N TYR A 768 -1.24 23.74 9.41
CA TYR A 768 -0.59 23.71 8.12
C TYR A 768 -0.67 25.11 7.52
N THR A 769 0.37 25.54 6.82
CA THR A 769 0.43 26.87 6.23
C THR A 769 1.34 26.91 5.00
N VAL A 770 1.27 28.04 4.31
CA VAL A 770 2.12 28.46 3.20
C VAL A 770 2.32 29.96 3.36
N PHE A 771 3.47 30.48 2.91
CA PHE A 771 3.74 31.92 2.99
C PHE A 771 3.28 32.59 1.70
N GLU A 772 2.52 33.67 1.84
CA GLU A 772 1.84 34.34 0.71
C GLU A 772 2.85 34.86 -0.32
N ASN A 773 3.94 35.47 0.15
CA ASN A 773 4.94 36.11 -0.71
C ASN A 773 6.39 35.91 -0.24
N GLU A 774 6.60 35.61 1.04
CA GLU A 774 7.89 35.80 1.71
C GLU A 774 9.01 34.86 1.22
N MET A 775 8.66 33.79 0.49
CA MET A 775 9.62 32.89 -0.15
C MET A 775 9.76 33.11 -1.67
N LYS A 776 8.92 33.94 -2.30
CA LYS A 776 8.96 34.19 -3.76
C LYS A 776 10.23 34.96 -4.17
N TRP A 777 10.69 34.73 -5.40
CA TRP A 777 12.00 35.22 -5.83
C TRP A 777 12.09 36.76 -5.87
N TYR A 778 11.06 37.43 -6.39
CA TYR A 778 11.03 38.90 -6.45
C TYR A 778 11.04 39.56 -5.05
N VAL A 779 10.62 38.86 -4.00
CA VAL A 779 10.67 39.34 -2.61
C VAL A 779 12.05 39.11 -2.02
N THR A 780 12.57 37.90 -2.18
CA THR A 780 13.80 37.44 -1.52
C THR A 780 15.06 37.90 -2.23
N GLU A 781 14.99 38.35 -3.48
CA GLU A 781 16.12 38.92 -4.24
C GLU A 781 15.65 40.01 -5.20
N SER A 782 15.10 41.11 -4.66
CA SER A 782 14.62 42.24 -5.45
C SER A 782 15.73 42.96 -6.25
N SER A 783 16.99 42.83 -5.81
CA SER A 783 18.20 43.31 -6.50
C SER A 783 19.22 42.18 -6.63
N ARG A 784 19.84 42.05 -7.82
CA ARG A 784 20.77 40.94 -8.14
C ARG A 784 21.85 40.78 -7.07
N GLY A 785 21.97 39.59 -6.50
CA GLY A 785 22.96 39.23 -5.49
C GLY A 785 22.67 39.72 -4.06
N GLN A 786 21.58 40.47 -3.85
CA GLN A 786 21.17 40.96 -2.52
C GLN A 786 20.01 40.11 -1.99
N VAL A 787 20.34 38.90 -1.57
CA VAL A 787 19.36 37.93 -1.06
C VAL A 787 18.96 38.24 0.38
N ASN A 788 17.66 38.30 0.66
CA ASN A 788 17.11 38.54 1.99
C ASN A 788 15.96 37.58 2.31
N TYR A 789 16.19 36.68 3.27
CA TYR A 789 15.21 35.70 3.76
C TYR A 789 14.62 36.05 5.13
N HIS A 790 14.89 37.25 5.67
CA HIS A 790 14.59 37.60 7.06
C HIS A 790 13.14 37.33 7.48
N SER A 791 12.16 37.80 6.69
CA SER A 791 10.73 37.58 7.00
C SER A 791 10.35 36.10 6.93
N ALA A 792 10.79 35.38 5.88
CA ALA A 792 10.51 33.96 5.73
C ALA A 792 11.11 33.13 6.87
N ASP A 793 12.34 33.43 7.30
CA ASP A 793 12.99 32.74 8.41
C ASP A 793 12.26 32.97 9.73
N ALA A 794 11.86 34.22 10.00
CA ALA A 794 11.10 34.58 11.20
C ALA A 794 9.73 33.90 11.24
N MET A 795 9.04 33.82 10.09
CA MET A 795 7.76 33.12 9.98
C MET A 795 7.93 31.62 10.14
N LEU A 796 8.98 31.02 9.55
CA LEU A 796 9.27 29.60 9.71
C LEU A 796 9.58 29.25 11.16
N GLU A 797 10.30 30.10 11.88
CA GLU A 797 10.57 29.92 13.30
C GLU A 797 9.30 30.03 14.16
N LEU A 798 8.43 31.01 13.85
CA LEU A 798 7.10 31.11 14.46
C LEU A 798 6.30 29.81 14.25
N SER A 799 6.27 29.30 13.02
CA SER A 799 5.57 28.06 12.67
C SER A 799 6.11 26.86 13.44
N LYS A 800 7.44 26.69 13.50
CA LYS A 800 8.09 25.61 14.27
C LYS A 800 7.74 25.66 15.75
N THR A 801 7.83 26.85 16.35
CA THR A 801 7.52 27.08 17.77
C THR A 801 6.09 26.62 18.13
N HIS A 802 5.16 26.73 17.17
CA HIS A 802 3.75 26.37 17.36
C HIS A 802 3.35 25.04 16.70
N ASN A 803 4.32 24.26 16.25
CA ASN A 803 4.14 22.97 15.58
C ASN A 803 3.20 23.07 14.36
N ILE A 804 3.45 24.07 13.51
CA ILE A 804 2.78 24.30 12.23
C ILE A 804 3.69 23.83 11.11
N GLN A 805 3.18 22.97 10.24
CA GLN A 805 3.88 22.50 9.06
C GLN A 805 3.77 23.53 7.91
N VAL A 806 4.86 23.71 7.15
CA VAL A 806 4.95 24.76 6.13
C VAL A 806 5.20 24.17 4.74
N ARG A 807 4.42 24.60 3.74
CA ARG A 807 4.73 24.40 2.31
C ARG A 807 5.61 25.57 1.83
N GLY A 808 6.68 25.27 1.10
CA GLY A 808 7.51 26.28 0.45
C GLY A 808 6.88 26.73 -0.86
N HIS A 809 6.62 28.02 -1.01
CA HIS A 809 6.00 28.61 -2.20
C HIS A 809 6.67 29.95 -2.53
N ASN A 810 7.41 30.08 -3.62
CA ASN A 810 7.84 29.05 -4.57
C ASN A 810 9.31 29.27 -4.95
N VAL A 811 9.94 28.27 -5.59
CA VAL A 811 11.32 28.40 -6.07
C VAL A 811 11.36 29.27 -7.32
N PHE A 812 10.60 28.87 -8.35
CA PHE A 812 10.40 29.58 -9.61
C PHE A 812 8.92 29.72 -9.93
N TRP A 813 8.55 30.87 -10.49
CA TRP A 813 7.23 31.14 -11.02
C TRP A 813 7.37 31.42 -12.51
N GLU A 814 6.59 30.78 -13.36
CA GLU A 814 6.75 30.91 -14.82
C GLU A 814 6.12 32.18 -15.40
N ASP A 815 5.24 32.88 -14.68
CA ASP A 815 4.65 34.12 -15.16
C ASP A 815 5.72 35.25 -15.21
N PRO A 816 5.97 35.86 -16.40
CA PRO A 816 6.95 36.92 -16.56
C PRO A 816 6.74 38.14 -15.64
N ARG A 817 5.51 38.38 -15.18
CA ARG A 817 5.14 39.51 -14.31
C ARG A 817 5.74 39.40 -12.91
N TYR A 818 6.03 38.18 -12.46
CA TYR A 818 6.51 37.91 -11.11
C TYR A 818 7.99 37.53 -11.06
N GLN A 819 8.76 37.92 -12.08
CA GLN A 819 10.21 37.84 -12.03
C GLN A 819 10.79 39.04 -11.28
N PRO A 820 11.93 38.90 -10.57
CA PRO A 820 12.70 40.05 -10.11
C PRO A 820 12.96 41.04 -11.25
N ASN A 821 12.78 42.34 -11.03
CA ASN A 821 12.90 43.36 -12.09
C ASN A 821 14.23 43.30 -12.88
N TRP A 822 15.31 42.88 -12.22
CA TRP A 822 16.64 42.77 -12.83
C TRP A 822 16.80 41.55 -13.77
N ILE A 823 15.91 40.56 -13.71
CA ILE A 823 15.96 39.35 -14.56
C ILE A 823 15.55 39.66 -16.02
N GLY A 824 14.73 40.68 -16.26
CA GLY A 824 14.17 40.98 -17.59
C GLY A 824 15.21 41.35 -18.67
N GLY A 825 16.39 41.83 -18.29
CA GLY A 825 17.41 42.37 -19.21
C GLY A 825 18.74 41.60 -19.26
N ILE A 826 18.84 40.41 -18.67
CA ILE A 826 20.10 39.65 -18.61
C ILE A 826 20.24 38.65 -19.77
N SER A 827 21.50 38.27 -20.06
CA SER A 827 21.80 37.27 -21.08
C SER A 827 21.29 35.87 -20.69
N LYS A 828 21.16 34.95 -21.67
CA LYS A 828 20.80 33.54 -21.40
C LYS A 828 21.74 32.87 -20.38
N ASN A 829 23.05 33.12 -20.48
CA ASN A 829 24.05 32.55 -19.57
C ASN A 829 23.93 33.13 -18.16
N ASP A 830 23.67 34.44 -18.06
CA ASP A 830 23.40 35.08 -16.77
C ASP A 830 22.11 34.55 -16.14
N LEU A 831 21.07 34.31 -16.93
CA LEU A 831 19.82 33.73 -16.45
C LEU A 831 20.02 32.30 -15.97
N LEU A 832 20.77 31.48 -16.72
CA LEU A 832 21.12 30.12 -16.30
C LEU A 832 21.82 30.15 -14.93
N ASN A 833 22.85 30.98 -14.78
CA ASN A 833 23.57 31.12 -13.51
C ASN A 833 22.65 31.66 -12.39
N ALA A 834 21.82 32.66 -12.67
CA ALA A 834 20.86 33.20 -11.70
C ALA A 834 19.88 32.13 -11.21
N THR A 835 19.31 31.32 -12.10
CA THR A 835 18.42 30.22 -11.72
C THR A 835 19.16 29.15 -10.91
N GLU A 836 20.39 28.80 -11.27
CA GLU A 836 21.20 27.86 -10.49
C GLU A 836 21.49 28.38 -9.07
N GLN A 837 21.89 29.65 -8.94
CA GLN A 837 22.11 30.27 -7.63
C GLN A 837 20.83 30.35 -6.81
N ARG A 838 19.70 30.68 -7.44
CA ARG A 838 18.40 30.75 -6.78
C ARG A 838 18.01 29.41 -6.17
N ILE A 839 18.01 28.33 -6.95
CA ILE A 839 17.59 27.02 -6.46
C ILE A 839 18.54 26.49 -5.39
N ILE A 840 19.86 26.68 -5.56
CA ILE A 840 20.86 26.33 -4.56
C ILE A 840 20.62 27.12 -3.27
N SER A 841 20.36 28.43 -3.37
CA SER A 841 20.17 29.30 -2.21
C SER A 841 18.94 28.91 -1.40
N ILE A 842 17.76 28.87 -2.04
CA ILE A 842 16.50 28.72 -1.31
C ILE A 842 16.25 27.28 -0.84
N VAL A 843 16.55 26.27 -1.67
CA VAL A 843 16.30 24.88 -1.32
C VAL A 843 17.26 24.41 -0.23
N ASN A 844 18.57 24.76 -0.30
CA ASN A 844 19.50 24.43 0.79
C ASN A 844 19.13 25.12 2.10
N ARG A 845 18.63 26.36 2.06
CA ARG A 845 18.28 27.10 3.27
C ARG A 845 17.18 26.41 4.08
N TYR A 846 16.21 25.83 3.39
CA TYR A 846 15.01 25.26 4.02
C TYR A 846 14.98 23.73 4.01
N ILE A 847 16.09 23.07 3.69
CA ILE A 847 16.20 21.61 3.64
C ILE A 847 15.66 20.95 4.92
N GLY A 848 14.75 19.98 4.76
CA GLY A 848 14.15 19.22 5.85
C GLY A 848 13.25 20.01 6.82
N GLN A 849 12.93 21.28 6.51
CA GLN A 849 12.08 22.14 7.34
C GLN A 849 10.69 22.37 6.74
N LEU A 850 10.47 21.96 5.49
CA LEU A 850 9.23 22.12 4.74
C LEU A 850 8.64 20.76 4.42
N ILE A 851 7.31 20.67 4.43
CA ILE A 851 6.63 19.41 4.06
C ILE A 851 6.60 19.22 2.54
N HIS A 852 6.50 20.32 1.77
CA HIS A 852 6.42 20.33 0.31
C HIS A 852 7.17 21.55 -0.26
N TRP A 853 7.51 21.47 -1.55
CA TRP A 853 8.04 22.58 -2.34
C TRP A 853 7.26 22.78 -3.63
N ASP A 854 6.68 23.95 -3.84
CA ASP A 854 6.27 24.38 -5.19
C ASP A 854 7.53 24.82 -5.94
N VAL A 855 8.09 23.90 -6.74
CA VAL A 855 9.37 24.13 -7.43
C VAL A 855 9.17 25.02 -8.65
N VAL A 856 8.16 24.71 -9.46
CA VAL A 856 7.77 25.51 -10.61
C VAL A 856 6.27 25.80 -10.50
N ASN A 857 5.92 27.07 -10.40
CA ASN A 857 4.55 27.57 -10.33
C ASN A 857 4.04 28.00 -11.71
N GLU A 858 2.80 27.61 -12.04
CA GLU A 858 2.06 28.03 -13.25
C GLU A 858 2.70 27.63 -14.59
N ASN A 859 3.31 26.44 -14.65
CA ASN A 859 4.04 25.96 -15.81
C ASN A 859 3.15 25.39 -16.94
N LEU A 860 1.84 25.30 -16.74
CA LEU A 860 0.88 24.99 -17.79
C LEU A 860 0.47 26.25 -18.57
N HIS A 861 0.39 27.39 -17.89
CA HIS A 861 0.02 28.67 -18.48
C HIS A 861 1.22 29.43 -19.06
N PHE A 862 2.39 29.29 -18.43
CA PHE A 862 3.58 30.05 -18.79
C PHE A 862 4.81 29.15 -18.95
N SER A 863 5.78 29.65 -19.71
CA SER A 863 7.03 28.95 -20.07
C SER A 863 8.22 29.92 -20.11
N TYR A 864 8.26 30.90 -19.21
CA TYR A 864 9.30 31.92 -19.17
C TYR A 864 10.71 31.33 -19.13
N TYR A 865 10.95 30.32 -18.28
CA TYR A 865 12.28 29.70 -18.19
C TYR A 865 12.52 28.72 -19.33
N GLU A 866 11.53 27.93 -19.71
CA GLU A 866 11.66 26.95 -20.80
C GLU A 866 11.92 27.64 -22.16
N SER A 867 11.26 28.76 -22.44
CA SER A 867 11.48 29.53 -23.68
C SER A 867 12.86 30.19 -23.76
N LYS A 868 13.45 30.57 -22.62
CA LYS A 868 14.76 31.26 -22.57
C LYS A 868 15.94 30.32 -22.38
N LEU A 869 15.80 29.31 -21.52
CA LEU A 869 16.87 28.38 -21.16
C LEU A 869 16.84 27.11 -22.02
N GLY A 870 15.66 26.71 -22.49
CA GLY A 870 15.41 25.52 -23.31
C GLY A 870 14.27 24.68 -22.72
N GLY A 871 13.59 23.90 -23.55
CA GLY A 871 12.36 23.17 -23.18
C GLY A 871 12.49 22.23 -21.98
N THR A 872 13.70 21.84 -21.59
CA THR A 872 13.98 20.96 -20.44
C THR A 872 14.34 21.71 -19.14
N ALA A 873 14.16 23.04 -19.10
CA ALA A 873 14.53 23.88 -17.96
C ALA A 873 13.82 23.44 -16.67
N SER A 874 12.49 23.30 -16.72
CA SER A 874 11.69 22.86 -15.57
C SER A 874 12.12 21.50 -15.05
N THR A 875 12.33 20.51 -15.94
CA THR A 875 12.88 19.19 -15.56
C THR A 875 14.21 19.31 -14.82
N SER A 876 15.08 20.22 -15.25
CA SER A 876 16.38 20.46 -14.60
C SER A 876 16.20 21.08 -13.19
N PHE A 877 15.23 21.98 -13.01
CA PHE A 877 14.90 22.53 -11.70
C PHE A 877 14.38 21.46 -10.73
N TYR A 878 13.46 20.60 -11.16
CA TYR A 878 12.98 19.48 -10.34
C TYR A 878 14.10 18.51 -9.96
N LYS A 879 14.98 18.15 -10.90
CA LYS A 879 16.16 17.31 -10.62
C LYS A 879 17.03 17.97 -9.55
N LYS A 880 17.38 19.24 -9.73
CA LYS A 880 18.27 19.97 -8.82
C LYS A 880 17.66 20.19 -7.44
N ALA A 881 16.36 20.51 -7.34
CA ALA A 881 15.66 20.60 -6.06
C ALA A 881 15.72 19.27 -5.30
N ASN A 882 15.41 18.16 -5.98
CA ASN A 882 15.40 16.82 -5.38
C ASN A 882 16.81 16.28 -5.06
N GLU A 883 17.84 16.71 -5.80
CA GLU A 883 19.24 16.45 -5.47
C GLU A 883 19.67 17.16 -4.18
N ILE A 884 19.21 18.40 -3.97
CA ILE A 884 19.53 19.19 -2.78
C ILE A 884 18.74 18.68 -1.56
N ASP A 885 17.42 18.53 -1.70
CA ASP A 885 16.54 18.02 -0.66
C ASP A 885 15.71 16.82 -1.17
N PRO A 886 16.20 15.59 -0.98
CA PRO A 886 15.45 14.39 -1.39
C PRO A 886 14.30 14.03 -0.43
N SER A 887 14.13 14.76 0.68
CA SER A 887 13.14 14.45 1.73
C SER A 887 11.84 15.25 1.60
N THR A 888 11.90 16.45 1.03
CA THR A 888 10.74 17.30 0.79
C THR A 888 10.17 17.05 -0.61
N THR A 889 8.92 16.60 -0.69
CA THR A 889 8.28 16.30 -1.98
C THR A 889 8.09 17.59 -2.79
N PRO A 890 8.62 17.66 -4.02
CA PRO A 890 8.36 18.77 -4.93
C PRO A 890 6.99 18.63 -5.59
N PHE A 891 6.35 19.76 -5.89
CA PHE A 891 5.03 19.88 -6.50
C PHE A 891 5.17 20.65 -7.82
N LEU A 892 4.45 20.18 -8.84
CA LEU A 892 3.96 21.04 -9.91
C LEU A 892 2.72 21.73 -9.34
N ASN A 893 2.63 23.05 -9.43
CA ASN A 893 1.52 23.83 -8.86
C ASN A 893 0.94 24.74 -9.95
N ASP A 894 -0.37 24.64 -10.18
CA ASP A 894 -1.06 25.40 -11.24
C ASP A 894 -2.52 25.69 -10.90
N TYR A 895 -3.09 26.72 -11.55
CA TYR A 895 -4.48 27.14 -11.37
C TYR A 895 -5.40 26.67 -12.49
N ASN A 896 -6.70 26.91 -12.33
CA ASN A 896 -7.78 26.61 -13.28
C ASN A 896 -8.02 25.13 -13.66
N THR A 897 -7.12 24.21 -13.29
CA THR A 897 -7.23 22.77 -13.59
C THR A 897 -8.50 22.12 -13.07
N ILE A 898 -9.07 22.60 -11.96
CA ILE A 898 -10.32 22.10 -11.39
C ILE A 898 -11.39 23.19 -11.25
N GLU A 899 -11.03 24.44 -11.48
CA GLU A 899 -11.84 25.63 -11.22
C GLU A 899 -12.66 26.06 -12.43
N ASP A 900 -12.06 25.97 -13.62
CA ASP A 900 -12.65 26.51 -14.83
C ASP A 900 -12.48 25.56 -16.01
N SER A 901 -13.56 24.85 -16.36
CA SER A 901 -13.57 23.94 -17.51
C SER A 901 -13.38 24.66 -18.85
N ARG A 902 -13.44 25.99 -18.89
CA ARG A 902 -13.14 26.77 -20.11
C ARG A 902 -11.65 26.90 -20.36
N ASP A 903 -10.82 26.69 -19.34
CA ASP A 903 -9.37 26.80 -19.47
C ASP A 903 -8.77 25.48 -19.95
N GLY A 904 -8.71 25.35 -21.27
CA GLY A 904 -8.11 24.18 -21.90
C GLY A 904 -6.61 24.05 -21.62
N ALA A 905 -5.88 25.16 -21.40
CA ALA A 905 -4.42 25.15 -21.28
C ALA A 905 -3.95 24.45 -20.00
N ALA A 906 -4.74 24.57 -18.92
CA ALA A 906 -4.47 23.92 -17.65
C ALA A 906 -5.43 22.77 -17.33
N SER A 907 -6.10 22.20 -18.33
CA SER A 907 -7.01 21.07 -18.13
C SER A 907 -6.28 19.87 -17.47
N PRO A 908 -7.00 18.96 -16.79
CA PRO A 908 -6.40 17.76 -16.19
C PRO A 908 -5.55 16.94 -17.18
N ALA A 909 -5.93 16.91 -18.45
CA ALA A 909 -5.17 16.25 -19.50
C ALA A 909 -3.82 16.95 -19.77
N MET A 910 -3.81 18.28 -19.87
CA MET A 910 -2.58 19.06 -20.05
C MET A 910 -1.66 18.96 -18.83
N TYR A 911 -2.23 18.92 -17.64
CA TYR A 911 -1.49 18.68 -16.40
C TYR A 911 -0.76 17.34 -16.43
N LEU A 912 -1.47 16.26 -16.77
CA LEU A 912 -0.87 14.93 -16.92
C LEU A 912 0.17 14.88 -18.03
N GLN A 913 -0.06 15.58 -19.15
CA GLN A 913 0.90 15.71 -20.23
C GLN A 913 2.20 16.38 -19.75
N LYS A 914 2.11 17.42 -18.91
CA LYS A 914 3.27 18.09 -18.33
C LYS A 914 4.04 17.17 -17.38
N ILE A 915 3.35 16.41 -16.53
CA ILE A 915 3.99 15.38 -15.69
C ILE A 915 4.73 14.36 -16.57
N ASN A 916 4.08 13.86 -17.61
CA ASN A 916 4.68 12.92 -18.56
C ASN A 916 5.87 13.52 -19.31
N GLN A 917 5.84 14.80 -19.64
CA GLN A 917 6.99 15.54 -20.17
C GLN A 917 8.18 15.48 -19.19
N LEU A 918 7.97 15.86 -17.92
CA LEU A 918 9.03 15.79 -16.89
C LEU A 918 9.62 14.38 -16.77
N ARG A 919 8.78 13.34 -16.82
CA ARG A 919 9.22 11.93 -16.80
C ARG A 919 10.01 11.54 -18.05
N ARG A 920 9.56 11.94 -19.25
CA ARG A 920 10.26 11.67 -20.52
C ARG A 920 11.64 12.34 -20.57
N GLU A 921 11.74 13.56 -20.03
CA GLU A 921 12.99 14.33 -19.93
C GLU A 921 13.90 13.86 -18.76
N GLY A 922 13.49 12.79 -18.06
CA GLY A 922 14.33 12.03 -17.14
C GLY A 922 14.24 12.44 -15.67
N TYR A 923 13.24 13.22 -15.26
CA TYR A 923 12.97 13.43 -13.84
C TYR A 923 12.19 12.24 -13.25
N MET A 924 12.86 11.41 -12.45
CA MET A 924 12.28 10.20 -11.83
C MET A 924 12.05 10.32 -10.32
N GLY A 925 12.22 11.52 -9.74
CA GLY A 925 12.00 11.77 -8.31
C GLY A 925 10.52 11.77 -7.90
N HIS A 926 10.28 11.81 -6.59
CA HIS A 926 8.93 12.00 -6.03
C HIS A 926 8.31 13.30 -6.57
N LEU A 927 7.00 13.31 -6.84
CA LEU A 927 6.32 14.51 -7.33
C LEU A 927 4.90 14.54 -6.75
N GLY A 928 4.40 15.74 -6.44
CA GLY A 928 3.01 15.99 -6.09
C GLY A 928 2.28 16.84 -7.12
N ILE A 929 0.96 16.77 -7.09
CA ILE A 929 0.04 17.59 -7.90
C ILE A 929 -0.50 18.68 -6.97
N GLY A 930 -0.18 19.95 -7.27
CA GLY A 930 -0.66 21.13 -6.58
C GLY A 930 -1.70 21.84 -7.42
N LEU A 931 -2.92 21.93 -6.91
CA LEU A 931 -4.03 22.59 -7.57
C LEU A 931 -4.35 23.85 -6.77
N GLU A 932 -4.09 25.02 -7.33
CA GLU A 932 -4.22 26.29 -6.60
C GLU A 932 -5.65 26.43 -6.05
N GLY A 933 -6.69 26.29 -6.87
CA GLY A 933 -8.07 26.31 -6.39
C GLY A 933 -8.62 27.72 -6.30
N HIS A 934 -8.36 28.55 -7.29
CA HIS A 934 -8.81 29.95 -7.38
C HIS A 934 -10.21 30.09 -8.01
N PHE A 935 -11.26 29.60 -7.32
CA PHE A 935 -12.60 29.46 -7.90
C PHE A 935 -13.36 30.78 -8.09
N GLN A 936 -14.08 30.91 -9.20
CA GLN A 936 -15.10 31.95 -9.37
C GLN A 936 -16.44 31.50 -8.78
N THR A 937 -16.88 30.30 -9.19
CA THR A 937 -18.12 29.63 -8.74
C THR A 937 -17.89 28.12 -8.69
N ALA A 938 -18.68 27.39 -7.92
CA ALA A 938 -18.53 25.94 -7.80
C ALA A 938 -19.15 25.16 -9.00
N ASN A 939 -18.35 24.33 -9.68
CA ASN A 939 -18.83 23.27 -10.57
C ASN A 939 -18.41 21.90 -10.00
N LEU A 940 -19.22 21.36 -9.09
CA LEU A 940 -18.88 20.11 -8.37
C LEU A 940 -18.65 18.90 -9.28
N PRO A 941 -19.46 18.69 -10.34
CA PRO A 941 -19.17 17.68 -11.35
C PRO A 941 -17.78 17.84 -11.95
N TYR A 942 -17.41 19.03 -12.45
CA TYR A 942 -16.11 19.23 -13.05
C TYR A 942 -14.95 19.01 -12.06
N ILE A 943 -15.08 19.48 -10.81
CA ILE A 943 -14.09 19.24 -9.74
C ILE A 943 -13.89 17.73 -9.53
N ARG A 944 -14.98 16.96 -9.38
CA ARG A 944 -14.91 15.50 -9.18
C ARG A 944 -14.25 14.80 -10.36
N ALA A 945 -14.68 15.12 -11.58
CA ALA A 945 -14.14 14.53 -12.79
C ALA A 945 -12.64 14.80 -12.96
N SER A 946 -12.23 16.04 -12.72
CA SER A 946 -10.84 16.47 -12.84
C SER A 946 -9.94 15.76 -11.82
N LEU A 947 -10.39 15.66 -10.57
CA LEU A 947 -9.67 14.91 -9.54
C LEU A 947 -9.59 13.42 -9.85
N ASP A 948 -10.68 12.81 -10.35
CA ASP A 948 -10.68 11.41 -10.78
C ASP A 948 -9.62 11.18 -11.88
N GLN A 949 -9.56 12.07 -12.88
CA GLN A 949 -8.58 11.99 -13.97
C GLN A 949 -7.14 12.14 -13.46
N LEU A 950 -6.86 13.11 -12.59
CA LEU A 950 -5.52 13.35 -12.04
C LEU A 950 -5.00 12.18 -11.17
N THR A 951 -5.88 11.36 -10.58
CA THR A 951 -5.44 10.19 -9.81
C THR A 951 -4.81 9.08 -10.64
N SER A 952 -4.96 9.09 -11.97
CA SER A 952 -4.24 8.19 -12.89
C SER A 952 -2.72 8.27 -12.71
N ALA A 953 -2.19 9.46 -12.44
CA ALA A 953 -0.76 9.69 -12.18
C ALA A 953 -0.24 8.99 -10.92
N LYS A 954 -1.12 8.55 -10.01
CA LYS A 954 -0.79 7.93 -8.71
C LYS A 954 0.15 8.80 -7.85
N LEU A 955 0.02 10.12 -7.98
CA LEU A 955 0.74 11.11 -7.19
C LEU A 955 -0.18 11.70 -6.10
N PRO A 956 0.36 12.17 -4.96
CA PRO A 956 -0.43 12.89 -3.96
C PRO A 956 -0.96 14.21 -4.53
N ILE A 957 -2.25 14.49 -4.32
CA ILE A 957 -2.91 15.73 -4.77
C ILE A 957 -3.15 16.63 -3.56
N TRP A 958 -2.80 17.91 -3.68
CA TRP A 958 -3.12 18.95 -2.70
C TRP A 958 -3.89 20.08 -3.36
N ILE A 959 -4.90 20.60 -2.66
CA ILE A 959 -5.46 21.91 -2.98
C ILE A 959 -4.61 22.94 -2.23
N THR A 960 -3.86 23.76 -2.95
CA THR A 960 -2.71 24.48 -2.41
C THR A 960 -3.01 25.94 -2.07
N GLU A 961 -4.03 26.55 -2.68
CA GLU A 961 -4.32 27.98 -2.61
C GLU A 961 -5.84 28.29 -2.69
N LEU A 962 -6.67 27.47 -2.03
CA LEU A 962 -8.12 27.53 -2.20
C LEU A 962 -8.69 28.89 -1.79
N ASP A 963 -9.29 29.59 -2.74
CA ASP A 963 -10.15 30.74 -2.50
C ASP A 963 -11.35 30.77 -3.44
N VAL A 964 -12.30 31.65 -3.13
CA VAL A 964 -13.49 31.87 -3.95
C VAL A 964 -13.62 33.36 -4.20
N GLN A 965 -13.95 33.75 -5.43
CA GLN A 965 -14.16 35.16 -5.79
C GLN A 965 -15.28 35.78 -4.94
N SER A 966 -15.12 37.06 -4.59
CA SER A 966 -16.14 37.80 -3.86
C SER A 966 -17.46 37.88 -4.64
N GLY A 967 -18.56 37.57 -3.97
CA GLY A 967 -19.91 37.57 -4.55
C GLY A 967 -20.95 37.07 -3.55
N PRO A 968 -22.25 37.16 -3.90
CA PRO A 968 -23.35 36.82 -2.98
C PRO A 968 -23.37 35.34 -2.55
N ASN A 969 -22.73 34.45 -3.31
CA ASN A 969 -22.64 33.02 -3.01
C ASN A 969 -21.25 32.58 -2.50
N GLN A 970 -20.30 33.50 -2.26
CA GLN A 970 -18.90 33.17 -1.95
C GLN A 970 -18.76 32.14 -0.83
N ALA A 971 -19.46 32.33 0.29
CA ALA A 971 -19.43 31.38 1.41
C ALA A 971 -20.07 30.03 1.07
N LYS A 972 -21.18 30.03 0.31
CA LYS A 972 -21.89 28.81 -0.12
C LYS A 972 -21.02 27.98 -1.07
N ASP A 973 -20.34 28.62 -2.00
CA ASP A 973 -19.46 27.95 -2.95
C ASP A 973 -18.21 27.41 -2.26
N LEU A 974 -17.60 28.19 -1.36
CA LEU A 974 -16.48 27.74 -0.52
C LEU A 974 -16.84 26.45 0.24
N GLU A 975 -18.02 26.42 0.87
CA GLU A 975 -18.47 25.23 1.61
C GLU A 975 -18.60 24.01 0.69
N GLN A 976 -19.22 24.17 -0.48
CA GLN A 976 -19.41 23.06 -1.41
C GLN A 976 -18.08 22.54 -1.96
N ILE A 977 -17.16 23.44 -2.33
CA ILE A 977 -15.84 23.08 -2.87
C ILE A 977 -15.03 22.31 -1.83
N ILE A 978 -14.89 22.84 -0.60
CA ILE A 978 -14.12 22.16 0.45
C ILE A 978 -14.66 20.74 0.69
N ARG A 979 -15.99 20.59 0.75
CA ARG A 979 -16.61 19.27 0.96
C ARG A 979 -16.34 18.32 -0.19
N GLU A 980 -16.39 18.82 -1.43
CA GLU A 980 -16.18 18.00 -2.63
C GLU A 980 -14.75 17.46 -2.69
N VAL A 981 -13.76 18.34 -2.52
CA VAL A 981 -12.33 17.97 -2.57
C VAL A 981 -11.94 17.11 -1.35
N TYR A 982 -12.47 17.40 -0.16
CA TYR A 982 -12.23 16.58 1.04
C TYR A 982 -12.75 15.15 0.88
N ALA A 983 -13.90 14.96 0.23
CA ALA A 983 -14.49 13.65 -0.03
C ALA A 983 -13.74 12.82 -1.07
N HIS A 984 -12.80 13.42 -1.82
CA HIS A 984 -12.06 12.71 -2.86
C HIS A 984 -10.83 11.97 -2.30
N GLY A 985 -10.67 10.69 -2.63
CA GLY A 985 -9.61 9.84 -2.06
C GLY A 985 -8.19 10.11 -2.56
N GLY A 986 -8.04 10.87 -3.65
CA GLY A 986 -6.75 11.34 -4.14
C GLY A 986 -6.22 12.59 -3.44
N VAL A 987 -7.10 13.37 -2.77
CA VAL A 987 -6.71 14.62 -2.11
C VAL A 987 -6.15 14.32 -0.73
N GLU A 988 -4.96 14.85 -0.45
CA GLU A 988 -4.21 14.61 0.78
C GLU A 988 -4.05 15.84 1.66
N GLY A 989 -4.37 17.04 1.16
CA GLY A 989 -4.41 18.26 1.96
C GLY A 989 -5.09 19.43 1.26
N ILE A 990 -5.51 20.41 2.07
CA ILE A 990 -6.15 21.65 1.62
C ILE A 990 -5.48 22.83 2.35
N ILE A 991 -5.10 23.85 1.60
CA ILE A 991 -4.65 25.14 2.12
C ILE A 991 -5.57 26.22 1.58
N ILE A 992 -6.14 27.05 2.46
CA ILE A 992 -6.97 28.21 2.10
C ILE A 992 -6.06 29.41 1.80
N TRP A 993 -6.27 30.10 0.68
CA TRP A 993 -5.52 31.30 0.31
C TRP A 993 -6.20 32.58 0.78
N ALA A 994 -6.12 32.84 2.09
CA ALA A 994 -6.78 33.97 2.73
C ALA A 994 -5.90 34.61 3.82
N ALA A 995 -4.63 34.86 3.49
CA ALA A 995 -3.73 35.59 4.38
C ALA A 995 -4.30 36.98 4.70
N TRP A 996 -4.23 37.38 5.96
CA TRP A 996 -4.81 38.64 6.41
C TRP A 996 -3.85 39.80 6.17
N SER A 997 -4.39 40.95 5.74
CA SER A 997 -3.66 42.21 5.62
C SER A 997 -4.57 43.37 6.01
N PRO A 998 -4.05 44.44 6.64
CA PRO A 998 -4.86 45.59 7.03
C PRO A 998 -5.48 46.33 5.84
N GLN A 999 -4.90 46.19 4.63
CA GLN A 999 -5.45 46.74 3.38
C GLN A 999 -6.55 45.87 2.74
N GLY A 1000 -6.88 44.72 3.34
CA GLY A 1000 -7.78 43.71 2.77
C GLY A 1000 -7.03 42.52 2.17
N CYS A 1001 -7.77 41.46 1.85
CA CYS A 1001 -7.23 40.21 1.31
C CYS A 1001 -7.37 40.18 -0.21
N TYR A 1002 -6.63 39.28 -0.87
CA TYR A 1002 -6.60 39.19 -2.34
C TYR A 1002 -7.98 38.94 -2.98
N ARG A 1003 -8.60 37.78 -2.70
CA ARG A 1003 -9.93 37.40 -3.23
C ARG A 1003 -10.94 37.12 -2.14
N MET A 1004 -10.47 36.55 -1.04
CA MET A 1004 -11.30 36.08 0.06
C MET A 1004 -10.63 36.40 1.39
N CYS A 1005 -11.37 37.06 2.27
CA CYS A 1005 -10.98 37.21 3.67
C CYS A 1005 -11.76 36.20 4.51
N LEU A 1006 -11.14 35.62 5.54
CA LEU A 1006 -11.86 34.82 6.55
C LEU A 1006 -12.33 35.68 7.73
N THR A 1007 -11.74 36.86 7.91
CA THR A 1007 -11.98 37.72 9.06
C THR A 1007 -11.85 39.19 8.68
N ASP A 1008 -12.49 40.09 9.44
CA ASP A 1008 -12.29 41.53 9.36
C ASP A 1008 -10.99 41.98 10.08
N ASN A 1009 -10.70 43.29 10.06
CA ASN A 1009 -9.51 43.88 10.70
C ASN A 1009 -9.53 43.81 12.24
N ASN A 1010 -10.66 43.47 12.86
CA ASN A 1010 -10.78 43.24 14.31
C ASN A 1010 -10.75 41.74 14.65
N PHE A 1011 -10.37 40.89 13.70
CA PHE A 1011 -10.34 39.44 13.83
C PHE A 1011 -11.70 38.80 14.18
N LYS A 1012 -12.80 39.47 13.77
CA LYS A 1012 -14.15 38.90 13.77
C LYS A 1012 -14.37 38.17 12.44
N ASN A 1013 -14.78 36.90 12.53
CA ASN A 1013 -15.05 36.08 11.35
C ASN A 1013 -16.07 36.73 10.40
N LEU A 1014 -15.76 36.61 9.12
CA LEU A 1014 -16.71 36.82 8.03
C LEU A 1014 -17.47 35.51 7.73
N GLU A 1015 -18.43 35.53 6.81
CA GLU A 1015 -19.23 34.35 6.46
C GLU A 1015 -18.37 33.17 5.98
N THR A 1016 -17.33 33.46 5.19
CA THR A 1016 -16.30 32.50 4.75
C THR A 1016 -15.48 31.94 5.92
N GLY A 1017 -15.15 32.76 6.92
CA GLY A 1017 -14.54 32.29 8.18
C GLY A 1017 -15.46 31.37 8.97
N ASN A 1018 -16.77 31.68 9.00
CA ASN A 1018 -17.77 30.82 9.62
C ASN A 1018 -17.90 29.48 8.91
N VAL A 1019 -17.77 29.44 7.58
CA VAL A 1019 -17.73 28.20 6.80
C VAL A 1019 -16.53 27.34 7.19
N VAL A 1020 -15.34 27.94 7.30
CA VAL A 1020 -14.13 27.21 7.73
C VAL A 1020 -14.31 26.68 9.15
N ASP A 1021 -14.77 27.50 10.09
CA ASP A 1021 -14.99 27.07 11.47
C ASP A 1021 -16.07 25.97 11.56
N LYS A 1022 -17.14 26.08 10.77
CA LYS A 1022 -18.16 25.03 10.63
C LYS A 1022 -17.54 23.73 10.13
N ILE A 1023 -16.77 23.77 9.06
CA ILE A 1023 -16.13 22.57 8.49
C ILE A 1023 -15.15 21.96 9.48
N LEU A 1024 -14.27 22.77 10.09
CA LEU A 1024 -13.33 22.34 11.13
C LEU A 1024 -14.07 21.73 12.34
N SER A 1025 -15.25 22.25 12.70
CA SER A 1025 -16.07 21.63 13.74
C SER A 1025 -16.63 20.28 13.28
N GLU A 1026 -17.19 20.18 12.08
CA GLU A 1026 -17.80 18.94 11.59
C GLU A 1026 -16.79 17.81 11.34
N ILE A 1027 -15.57 18.12 10.86
CA ILE A 1027 -14.55 17.12 10.51
C ILE A 1027 -13.45 16.98 11.56
N GLY A 1028 -13.21 18.03 12.35
CA GLY A 1028 -12.13 18.11 13.33
C GLY A 1028 -12.58 17.95 14.78
N LEU A 1029 -13.85 18.21 15.13
CA LEU A 1029 -14.35 18.14 16.50
C LEU A 1029 -15.87 17.85 16.57
N VAL A 1030 -16.22 16.57 16.62
CA VAL A 1030 -17.52 16.16 17.19
C VAL A 1030 -17.50 16.55 18.67
N GLU A 1031 -18.28 17.57 19.06
CA GLU A 1031 -18.70 17.76 20.45
C GLU A 1031 -19.02 16.38 21.03
N GLY A 1032 -18.42 16.03 22.17
CA GLY A 1032 -18.31 14.65 22.67
C GLY A 1032 -19.37 13.71 22.11
N LEU A 1033 -19.02 12.84 21.15
CA LEU A 1033 -19.98 11.91 20.58
C LEU A 1033 -20.45 11.00 21.71
N ASN A 1034 -21.72 11.16 22.09
CA ASN A 1034 -22.32 10.39 23.15
C ASN A 1034 -23.10 9.21 22.58
N GLY A 1035 -22.89 8.04 23.15
CA GLY A 1035 -23.62 6.83 22.81
C GLY A 1035 -23.91 6.00 24.03
N THR A 1036 -25.06 5.34 24.06
CA THR A 1036 -25.38 4.37 25.11
C THR A 1036 -25.04 2.98 24.63
N THR A 1037 -24.43 2.19 25.51
CA THR A 1037 -24.14 0.79 25.22
C THR A 1037 -25.41 -0.06 25.21
N ASP A 1038 -25.44 -1.06 24.33
CA ASP A 1038 -26.48 -2.09 24.28
C ASP A 1038 -26.41 -3.06 25.47
N SER A 1039 -27.29 -4.05 25.51
CA SER A 1039 -27.33 -5.07 26.58
C SER A 1039 -26.05 -5.89 26.71
N ASN A 1040 -25.20 -5.93 25.68
CA ASN A 1040 -23.89 -6.59 25.66
C ASN A 1040 -22.72 -5.60 25.91
N GLY A 1041 -23.05 -4.39 26.35
CA GLY A 1041 -22.09 -3.35 26.68
C GLY A 1041 -21.45 -2.70 25.45
N TYR A 1042 -21.97 -2.89 24.24
CA TYR A 1042 -21.37 -2.35 23.02
C TYR A 1042 -22.01 -1.03 22.56
N PHE A 1043 -21.17 -0.14 22.05
CA PHE A 1043 -21.58 1.04 21.28
C PHE A 1043 -20.75 1.09 19.99
N GLU A 1044 -21.38 1.03 18.81
CA GLU A 1044 -20.68 1.09 17.53
C GLU A 1044 -20.96 2.42 16.82
N THR A 1045 -19.92 3.02 16.26
CA THR A 1045 -20.00 4.26 15.51
C THR A 1045 -18.89 4.32 14.46
N SER A 1046 -18.87 5.38 13.65
CA SER A 1046 -17.82 5.62 12.66
C SER A 1046 -17.13 6.94 12.96
N LEU A 1047 -15.80 6.89 13.08
CA LEU A 1047 -14.97 8.03 13.49
C LEU A 1047 -14.04 8.43 12.36
N PHE A 1048 -13.80 9.73 12.22
CA PHE A 1048 -12.79 10.27 11.30
C PHE A 1048 -11.39 9.76 11.66
N HIS A 1049 -10.47 9.80 10.70
CA HIS A 1049 -9.08 9.47 10.97
C HIS A 1049 -8.44 10.52 11.89
N GLY A 1050 -7.91 10.08 13.03
CA GLY A 1050 -7.42 10.96 14.08
C GLY A 1050 -7.19 10.26 15.41
N VAL A 1051 -6.71 11.03 16.39
CA VAL A 1051 -6.50 10.59 17.77
C VAL A 1051 -7.68 11.04 18.61
N TYR A 1052 -8.24 10.13 19.42
CA TYR A 1052 -9.43 10.34 20.24
C TYR A 1052 -9.18 10.00 21.71
N GLU A 1053 -9.91 10.65 22.59
CA GLU A 1053 -10.14 10.30 23.99
C GLU A 1053 -11.56 9.78 24.16
N VAL A 1054 -11.75 8.81 25.05
CA VAL A 1054 -13.05 8.22 25.36
C VAL A 1054 -13.28 8.26 26.85
N GLN A 1055 -14.51 8.52 27.27
CA GLN A 1055 -14.99 8.51 28.65
C GLN A 1055 -16.22 7.62 28.77
N ILE A 1056 -16.44 7.02 29.94
CA ILE A 1056 -17.62 6.21 30.23
C ILE A 1056 -18.24 6.65 31.54
N ASN A 1057 -19.55 6.88 31.54
CA ASN A 1057 -20.36 7.14 32.73
C ASN A 1057 -21.45 6.07 32.87
N HIS A 1058 -21.60 5.51 34.07
CA HIS A 1058 -22.67 4.54 34.38
C HIS A 1058 -23.27 4.84 35.77
N PRO A 1059 -24.59 4.76 35.99
CA PRO A 1059 -25.25 5.19 37.24
C PRO A 1059 -24.78 4.49 38.53
N THR A 1060 -24.17 3.31 38.42
CA THR A 1060 -23.63 2.54 39.56
C THR A 1060 -22.14 2.78 39.83
N ALA A 1061 -21.47 3.63 39.06
CA ALA A 1061 -20.07 3.99 39.28
C ALA A 1061 -19.98 5.07 40.38
N LEU A 1062 -19.12 4.84 41.38
CA LEU A 1062 -18.80 5.86 42.39
C LEU A 1062 -18.21 7.11 41.70
N SER A 1063 -18.61 8.29 42.16
CA SER A 1063 -18.44 9.61 41.53
C SER A 1063 -17.01 10.08 41.22
N GLU A 1064 -15.99 9.23 41.36
CA GLU A 1064 -14.57 9.57 41.21
C GLU A 1064 -13.77 8.70 40.22
N SER A 1065 -14.40 7.83 39.42
CA SER A 1065 -13.70 6.94 38.47
C SER A 1065 -13.86 7.35 36.99
N TYR A 1066 -13.22 8.46 36.60
CA TYR A 1066 -13.15 8.90 35.20
C TYR A 1066 -12.05 8.13 34.43
N ASN A 1067 -12.40 7.09 33.69
CA ASN A 1067 -11.44 6.36 32.84
C ASN A 1067 -11.33 6.99 31.44
N VAL A 1068 -10.40 7.95 31.26
CA VAL A 1068 -10.06 8.53 29.94
C VAL A 1068 -9.09 7.60 29.20
N LYS A 1069 -9.45 7.08 28.02
CA LYS A 1069 -8.53 6.30 27.15
C LYS A 1069 -8.26 7.00 25.82
N ARG A 1070 -6.97 7.13 25.45
CA ARG A 1070 -6.53 7.60 24.13
C ARG A 1070 -6.41 6.46 23.11
N PHE A 1071 -6.89 6.66 21.88
CA PHE A 1071 -6.74 5.70 20.76
C PHE A 1071 -6.62 6.43 19.42
N ASN A 1072 -6.03 5.77 18.42
CA ASN A 1072 -5.83 6.31 17.07
C ASN A 1072 -6.68 5.55 16.05
N VAL A 1073 -7.44 6.29 15.25
CA VAL A 1073 -8.21 5.80 14.11
C VAL A 1073 -7.41 6.14 12.86
N ALA A 1074 -6.86 5.13 12.18
CA ALA A 1074 -6.01 5.30 11.00
C ALA A 1074 -6.68 4.74 9.75
N SER A 1075 -6.36 5.33 8.59
CA SER A 1075 -6.70 4.75 7.29
C SER A 1075 -6.15 3.33 7.21
N MET A 1076 -7.04 2.35 7.12
CA MET A 1076 -6.65 1.00 6.74
C MET A 1076 -6.36 0.99 5.23
N ASP A 1077 -5.43 0.13 4.84
CA ASP A 1077 -5.07 -0.11 3.43
C ASP A 1077 -6.34 -0.29 2.58
N ARG A 1078 -6.40 0.31 1.37
CA ARG A 1078 -7.64 0.52 0.57
C ARG A 1078 -8.39 -0.79 0.25
N ASN A 1079 -7.77 -1.95 0.52
CA ASN A 1079 -8.28 -3.29 0.25
C ASN A 1079 -8.74 -4.09 1.50
N LEU A 1080 -8.76 -3.52 2.71
CA LEU A 1080 -9.17 -4.23 3.95
C LEU A 1080 -10.19 -3.43 4.79
N LYS A 1081 -11.47 -3.79 4.71
CA LYS A 1081 -12.52 -3.29 5.63
C LYS A 1081 -12.49 -4.09 6.95
N ARG A 1082 -11.92 -3.56 8.05
CA ARG A 1082 -12.05 -4.12 9.41
C ARG A 1082 -12.62 -3.07 10.37
N THR A 1083 -13.51 -3.46 11.29
CA THR A 1083 -14.00 -2.63 12.41
C THR A 1083 -13.00 -2.66 13.56
N THR A 1084 -12.66 -1.49 14.13
CA THR A 1084 -11.72 -1.39 15.26
C THR A 1084 -12.46 -1.55 16.60
N LEU A 1085 -12.10 -2.54 17.44
CA LEU A 1085 -12.73 -2.73 18.75
C LEU A 1085 -11.92 -2.05 19.88
N VAL A 1086 -12.58 -1.23 20.70
CA VAL A 1086 -12.01 -0.51 21.84
C VAL A 1086 -12.73 -0.94 23.12
N LYS A 1087 -12.08 -1.75 23.96
CA LYS A 1087 -12.63 -2.17 25.27
C LYS A 1087 -12.24 -1.20 26.39
N ILE A 1088 -13.21 -0.77 27.18
CA ILE A 1088 -13.04 0.22 28.25
C ILE A 1088 -13.68 -0.33 29.53
N ARG A 1089 -12.94 -0.26 30.63
CA ARG A 1089 -13.39 -0.73 31.94
C ARG A 1089 -13.87 0.50 32.73
N ALA A 1090 -15.07 0.45 33.30
CA ALA A 1090 -15.57 1.46 34.21
C ALA A 1090 -14.96 1.25 35.60
#